data_AF-A0A671WQ23-F1
#
_entry.id   AF-A0A671WQ23-F1
#
_cell.length_a   1.000
_cell.length_b   1.000
_cell.length_c   1.000
_cell.angle_alpha   90.00
_cell.angle_beta   90.00
_cell.angle_gamma   90.00
#
_symmetry.space_group_name_H-M   'P 1'
#
loop_
_entity.id
_entity.type
_entity.pdbx_description
1 polymer ?
#
loop_
_entity_poly.entity_id
_entity_poly.type
_entity_poly.pdbx_seq_one_letter_code
_entity_poly.pdbx_strand_id
1 'polypeptide(L)'
;MPLVPVVPENHSHVLAEFDCLDPLLSALRLDSGRLKCTCLAVSRKWLALGTSTGGLHLIQREGWKQRLILTHKEGSITQVACCPHDEDFIAVATSQGLVVVWELQLERRGRPERVSVSWEHRGHAITALCWDTSALRVFVGDSGGKVTCLRAGSSKLGKGSAFVIFPVQTVTTVDSRVVQLGYQDGRLLVSSLSRCYLCDTDREKFWRVGNKERDGEYGACFFPQNRGLLVGQPPLLYCARPGSRVWEASFNGEVLSTHQFKQLLACPPLPLITYRNEPHYNPAQKSSQSIAFPKLLYLGDQNLLTWTDSAVYIFTPQNGQVLLWTEVKDLVDIVVYRSELFCLHGSGRLSHLSLLSAERCVERLLRRESWPLAAVVCCMFQHTITTGRARKSIPIDRLEHLRSQLSSSSHLELSGQLEEVINKLEPLDSACSSRRSSISSHESFNVLDCGIYRVISRRGSQSDEETGSLINQSTSEEERLKEFSFVQEEDQVEQDPQSSERTEAERSEQGLQFHLPLSFRPKPPRIALQAVKDSVSSFVKKTTEKINTLQMNSELRQRSDFKESAQADTTSSYSEEMDNEVYDEMPNTEADMQELRAATEQAISQIQDPLVLLDPACLRETLLEWLPVLERILGPEEHGSGAAKVDGAGEERWERDYLNPCSEQQEESFSISGEPTESITEDEKKEESPELGGKKAQCHSADKEPESSKGSPPEPVRVGSPKPVPSDLLANLTQLATLYTELSCFRKQQDEQALGCTNFLRRYFFLLDKERVRRMCLLCYEEQLEVQSSFTEAMLDLTQSSKVVEVIQRGDLLRSLRSLRELQPWSAPPLLAHLHRLYEKHGEAAVRSFSQFYPTITPADIMTMAQQSHFLAYLDNLVQSRTEGHRLSFLQSLLEPESLRQDWLELALTHDAPQHCDTLTPDGQPRWHSHCYSWGYGRLLSLLIHLPADLSSKQKMAETCRSHGYWIGYLYLCFELQCRTEAFATICKLDDISLLEEPEGVEPQTLDEWKLLIQLSQQFSSVGDAEEVPGVNGGSWSNGSADCGGKISPESLTLMLARTAGPDRAMAVLEECGVQVVLSPQSELVCELLRVTEKRQRAMIQTMLERCDRFLWSQHA
;
A
#
# COMPACT_ATOMS: atom_id res chain seq x y z
N MET A 1 6.18 38.36 -32.26
CA MET A 1 5.57 37.05 -32.53
C MET A 1 4.10 37.26 -32.86
N PRO A 2 3.52 36.57 -33.87
CA PRO A 2 2.08 36.61 -34.09
C PRO A 2 1.33 36.18 -32.81
N LEU A 3 0.16 36.76 -32.55
CA LEU A 3 -0.62 36.47 -31.34
C LEU A 3 -0.82 34.96 -31.18
N VAL A 4 -0.53 34.46 -29.98
CA VAL A 4 -0.78 33.07 -29.59
C VAL A 4 -2.29 32.80 -29.66
N PRO A 5 -2.75 31.81 -30.46
CA PRO A 5 -4.16 31.48 -30.59
C PRO A 5 -4.63 30.62 -29.40
N VAL A 6 -5.79 30.99 -28.85
CA VAL A 6 -6.42 30.29 -27.72
C VAL A 6 -7.03 28.95 -28.15
N VAL A 7 -6.81 27.92 -27.33
CA VAL A 7 -7.37 26.57 -27.50
C VAL A 7 -8.80 26.51 -26.94
N PRO A 8 -9.76 25.84 -27.60
CA PRO A 8 -11.14 25.71 -27.11
C PRO A 8 -11.22 25.01 -25.75
N GLU A 9 -12.13 25.51 -24.90
CA GLU A 9 -12.27 25.17 -23.47
C GLU A 9 -12.33 23.67 -23.16
N ASN A 10 -12.90 22.89 -24.08
CA ASN A 10 -13.01 21.42 -24.00
C ASN A 10 -11.65 20.70 -23.83
N HIS A 11 -10.52 21.34 -24.15
CA HIS A 11 -9.19 20.75 -24.01
C HIS A 11 -8.49 21.31 -22.77
N SER A 12 -8.26 20.47 -21.77
CA SER A 12 -7.58 20.80 -20.51
C SER A 12 -6.19 20.17 -20.38
N HIS A 13 -5.80 19.33 -21.34
CA HIS A 13 -4.60 18.49 -21.30
C HIS A 13 -3.70 18.71 -22.52
N VAL A 14 -2.40 18.42 -22.34
CA VAL A 14 -1.34 18.49 -23.36
C VAL A 14 -0.45 17.26 -23.32
N LEU A 15 0.16 16.93 -24.46
CA LEU A 15 1.33 16.06 -24.54
C LEU A 15 2.59 16.93 -24.57
N ALA A 16 3.58 16.58 -23.75
CA ALA A 16 4.83 17.33 -23.61
C ALA A 16 6.08 16.43 -23.61
N GLU A 17 7.07 16.76 -24.44
CA GLU A 17 8.43 16.20 -24.41
C GLU A 17 9.29 17.02 -23.45
N PHE A 18 9.50 16.50 -22.24
CA PHE A 18 10.39 17.13 -21.26
C PHE A 18 11.82 16.62 -21.37
N ASP A 19 12.02 15.32 -21.58
CA ASP A 19 13.31 14.66 -21.42
C ASP A 19 13.89 14.19 -22.76
N CYS A 20 15.11 14.65 -23.06
CA CYS A 20 15.82 14.32 -24.30
C CYS A 20 16.48 12.94 -24.17
N LEU A 21 15.94 11.94 -24.87
CA LEU A 21 16.56 10.60 -24.94
C LEU A 21 17.70 10.50 -25.97
N ASP A 22 17.91 11.53 -26.82
CA ASP A 22 18.93 11.49 -27.89
C ASP A 22 20.36 11.17 -27.37
N PRO A 23 20.87 11.73 -26.24
CA PRO A 23 22.21 11.39 -25.73
C PRO A 23 22.35 9.92 -25.33
N LEU A 24 21.30 9.35 -24.72
CA LEU A 24 21.22 7.93 -24.40
C LEU A 24 21.20 7.07 -25.68
N LEU A 25 20.45 7.47 -26.71
CA LEU A 25 20.42 6.77 -27.99
C LEU A 25 21.78 6.79 -28.70
N SER A 26 22.52 7.90 -28.64
CA SER A 26 23.90 8.00 -29.16
C SER A 26 24.91 7.18 -28.37
N ALA A 27 24.84 7.19 -27.03
CA ALA A 27 25.67 6.32 -26.19
C ALA A 27 25.43 4.82 -26.49
N LEU A 28 24.19 4.44 -26.80
CA LEU A 28 23.81 3.10 -27.24
C LEU A 28 24.06 2.82 -28.74
N ARG A 29 24.54 3.83 -29.50
CA ARG A 29 24.76 3.78 -30.96
C ARG A 29 23.51 3.40 -31.77
N LEU A 30 22.32 3.66 -31.23
CA LEU A 30 21.01 3.43 -31.87
C LEU A 30 20.66 4.48 -32.93
N ASP A 31 21.36 5.61 -32.90
CA ASP A 31 21.39 6.66 -33.93
C ASP A 31 22.19 6.28 -35.18
N SER A 32 23.18 5.38 -35.05
CA SER A 32 24.19 5.04 -36.07
C SER A 32 23.67 4.40 -37.36
N GLY A 33 22.36 4.16 -37.46
CA GLY A 33 21.66 3.56 -38.61
C GLY A 33 21.94 2.05 -38.84
N ARG A 34 23.07 1.54 -38.32
CA ARG A 34 23.46 0.11 -38.36
C ARG A 34 22.71 -0.71 -37.30
N LEU A 35 22.69 -0.21 -36.07
CA LEU A 35 21.84 -0.71 -35.00
C LEU A 35 20.53 0.08 -35.03
N LYS A 36 19.40 -0.61 -34.87
CA LYS A 36 18.09 0.04 -34.76
C LYS A 36 17.30 -0.57 -33.60
N CYS A 37 16.60 0.27 -32.85
CA CYS A 37 15.53 -0.19 -31.97
C CYS A 37 14.39 -0.76 -32.82
N THR A 38 13.88 -1.93 -32.46
CA THR A 38 12.85 -2.68 -33.22
C THR A 38 11.55 -2.88 -32.45
N CYS A 39 11.61 -2.86 -31.12
CA CYS A 39 10.47 -2.94 -30.21
C CYS A 39 10.92 -2.49 -28.82
N LEU A 40 9.99 -2.08 -27.97
CA LEU A 40 10.29 -1.61 -26.62
C LEU A 40 9.21 -2.03 -25.60
N ALA A 41 9.56 -2.03 -24.33
CA ALA A 41 8.66 -2.27 -23.20
C ALA A 41 9.08 -1.44 -21.98
N VAL A 42 8.15 -1.22 -21.05
CA VAL A 42 8.37 -0.36 -19.88
C VAL A 42 7.81 -1.01 -18.61
N SER A 43 8.49 -0.78 -17.48
CA SER A 43 8.04 -1.12 -16.12
C SER A 43 8.27 0.08 -15.18
N ARG A 44 8.14 -0.10 -13.85
CA ARG A 44 8.46 0.96 -12.88
C ARG A 44 9.95 1.33 -12.93
N LYS A 45 10.84 0.34 -12.91
CA LYS A 45 12.30 0.50 -12.93
C LYS A 45 12.89 0.56 -14.35
N TRP A 46 12.36 -0.22 -15.29
CA TRP A 46 13.04 -0.51 -16.56
C TRP A 46 12.38 0.12 -17.78
N LEU A 47 13.20 0.68 -18.67
CA LEU A 47 12.93 0.80 -20.10
C LEU A 47 13.73 -0.30 -20.82
N ALA A 48 13.06 -1.19 -21.52
CA ALA A 48 13.64 -2.36 -22.17
C ALA A 48 13.56 -2.21 -23.70
N LEU A 49 14.71 -2.15 -24.38
CA LEU A 49 14.81 -1.90 -25.82
C LEU A 49 15.33 -3.13 -26.56
N GLY A 50 14.51 -3.70 -27.46
CA GLY A 50 14.92 -4.74 -28.39
C GLY A 50 15.53 -4.16 -29.66
N THR A 51 16.54 -4.84 -30.21
CA THR A 51 17.29 -4.33 -31.39
C THR A 51 17.34 -5.30 -32.58
N SER A 52 17.67 -4.72 -33.73
CA SER A 52 17.89 -5.40 -35.01
C SER A 52 18.97 -6.49 -34.98
N THR A 53 19.91 -6.45 -34.03
CA THR A 53 21.02 -7.42 -33.91
C THR A 53 20.75 -8.54 -32.90
N GLY A 54 19.59 -8.55 -32.23
CA GLY A 54 19.27 -9.52 -31.18
C GLY A 54 19.72 -9.10 -29.77
N GLY A 55 20.15 -7.85 -29.57
CA GLY A 55 20.43 -7.28 -28.25
C GLY A 55 19.17 -6.71 -27.59
N LEU A 56 18.94 -7.07 -26.33
CA LEU A 56 17.99 -6.43 -25.42
C LEU A 56 18.77 -5.55 -24.45
N HIS A 57 18.53 -4.24 -24.49
CA HIS A 57 19.16 -3.27 -23.60
C HIS A 57 18.19 -2.92 -22.46
N LEU A 58 18.62 -3.07 -21.21
CA LEU A 58 17.81 -2.73 -20.03
C LEU A 58 18.37 -1.46 -19.38
N ILE A 59 17.54 -0.43 -19.38
CA ILE A 59 17.88 0.94 -18.98
C ILE A 59 17.07 1.27 -17.74
N GLN A 60 17.76 1.64 -16.65
CA GLN A 60 17.12 2.13 -15.45
C GLN A 60 16.51 3.50 -15.79
N ARG A 61 15.18 3.65 -15.61
CA ARG A 61 14.46 4.92 -15.91
C ARG A 61 14.98 6.06 -15.05
N GLU A 62 15.24 5.77 -13.79
CA GLU A 62 15.94 6.65 -12.85
C GLU A 62 17.39 6.90 -13.32
N GLY A 63 17.69 8.14 -13.69
CA GLY A 63 18.99 8.57 -14.23
C GLY A 63 19.33 8.07 -15.63
N TRP A 64 18.40 7.41 -16.34
CA TRP A 64 18.55 6.91 -17.71
C TRP A 64 19.77 6.00 -17.99
N LYS A 65 20.32 5.32 -16.97
CA LYS A 65 21.57 4.54 -17.09
C LYS A 65 21.29 3.10 -17.56
N GLN A 66 21.94 2.66 -18.64
CA GLN A 66 21.93 1.26 -19.05
C GLN A 66 22.62 0.38 -17.99
N ARG A 67 21.96 -0.69 -17.54
CA ARG A 67 22.49 -1.63 -16.53
C ARG A 67 22.86 -3.00 -17.09
N LEU A 68 22.08 -3.53 -18.03
CA LEU A 68 22.26 -4.88 -18.57
C LEU A 68 22.06 -4.89 -20.09
N ILE A 69 22.79 -5.77 -20.78
CA ILE A 69 22.53 -6.15 -22.18
C ILE A 69 22.40 -7.67 -22.22
N LEU A 70 21.27 -8.16 -22.72
CA LEU A 70 21.01 -9.60 -22.92
C LEU A 70 21.02 -9.88 -24.42
N THR A 71 21.84 -10.83 -24.86
CA THR A 71 22.03 -11.10 -26.30
C THR A 71 21.39 -12.40 -26.75
N HIS A 72 20.77 -12.34 -27.93
CA HIS A 72 20.18 -13.44 -28.65
C HIS A 72 20.94 -13.66 -29.96
N LYS A 73 21.14 -14.93 -30.32
CA LYS A 73 21.74 -15.35 -31.61
C LYS A 73 20.67 -15.72 -32.63
N GLU A 74 19.41 -15.75 -32.18
CA GLU A 74 18.27 -16.34 -32.85
C GLU A 74 17.44 -15.28 -33.64
N GLY A 75 18.11 -14.23 -34.14
CA GLY A 75 17.54 -13.14 -34.94
C GLY A 75 17.33 -11.83 -34.18
N SER A 76 16.85 -10.82 -34.90
CA SER A 76 16.39 -9.55 -34.32
C SER A 76 15.27 -9.77 -33.29
N ILE A 77 15.19 -8.90 -32.28
CA ILE A 77 14.07 -8.91 -31.32
C ILE A 77 12.87 -8.22 -31.97
N THR A 78 11.68 -8.81 -31.87
CA THR A 78 10.45 -8.31 -32.52
C THR A 78 9.37 -7.86 -31.54
N GLN A 79 9.33 -8.44 -30.33
CA GLN A 79 8.49 -8.00 -29.22
C GLN A 79 9.25 -8.20 -27.90
N VAL A 80 8.99 -7.34 -26.92
CA VAL A 80 9.45 -7.46 -25.53
C VAL A 80 8.26 -7.17 -24.62
N ALA A 81 8.19 -7.81 -23.46
CA ALA A 81 7.22 -7.45 -22.42
C ALA A 81 7.83 -7.64 -21.02
N CYS A 82 7.91 -6.58 -20.23
CA CYS A 82 8.23 -6.65 -18.80
C CYS A 82 7.01 -7.15 -18.02
N CYS A 83 7.21 -7.94 -16.96
CA CYS A 83 6.12 -8.36 -16.09
C CYS A 83 5.63 -7.18 -15.20
N PRO A 84 4.33 -6.81 -15.19
CA PRO A 84 3.83 -5.64 -14.46
C PRO A 84 3.85 -5.70 -12.92
N HIS A 85 4.11 -6.87 -12.31
CA HIS A 85 4.13 -7.02 -10.84
C HIS A 85 5.45 -7.57 -10.30
N ASP A 86 6.27 -8.17 -11.16
CA ASP A 86 7.54 -8.80 -10.78
C ASP A 86 8.62 -8.38 -11.79
N GLU A 87 9.35 -7.33 -11.45
CA GLU A 87 10.30 -6.68 -12.36
C GLU A 87 11.60 -7.46 -12.58
N ASP A 88 11.74 -8.63 -11.95
CA ASP A 88 12.81 -9.59 -12.25
C ASP A 88 12.48 -10.41 -13.52
N PHE A 89 11.23 -10.44 -14.02
CA PHE A 89 10.86 -11.23 -15.21
C PHE A 89 10.59 -10.40 -16.48
N ILE A 90 11.30 -10.74 -17.57
CA ILE A 90 11.13 -10.12 -18.89
C ILE A 90 10.98 -11.18 -19.98
N ALA A 91 9.95 -11.03 -20.81
CA ALA A 91 9.68 -11.86 -21.97
C ALA A 91 10.21 -11.21 -23.26
N VAL A 92 10.77 -12.02 -24.15
CA VAL A 92 11.47 -11.61 -25.37
C VAL A 92 11.06 -12.51 -26.53
N ALA A 93 10.68 -11.94 -27.66
CA ALA A 93 10.39 -12.66 -28.91
C ALA A 93 11.38 -12.27 -30.00
N THR A 94 11.81 -13.23 -30.82
CA THR A 94 12.70 -13.00 -31.97
C THR A 94 12.01 -13.24 -33.31
N SER A 95 12.59 -12.67 -34.37
CA SER A 95 12.12 -12.82 -35.76
C SER A 95 12.18 -14.25 -36.33
N GLN A 96 12.80 -15.21 -35.62
CA GLN A 96 12.75 -16.63 -35.98
C GLN A 96 11.56 -17.39 -35.35
N GLY A 97 10.75 -16.72 -34.52
CA GLY A 97 9.64 -17.34 -33.77
C GLY A 97 10.07 -18.04 -32.48
N LEU A 98 11.24 -17.67 -31.93
CA LEU A 98 11.67 -18.08 -30.59
C LEU A 98 11.14 -17.09 -29.55
N VAL A 99 10.61 -17.61 -28.45
CA VAL A 99 10.27 -16.87 -27.23
C VAL A 99 11.22 -17.27 -26.11
N VAL A 100 11.73 -16.32 -25.35
CA VAL A 100 12.55 -16.54 -24.15
C VAL A 100 11.97 -15.70 -23.02
N VAL A 101 11.89 -16.27 -21.82
CA VAL A 101 11.70 -15.52 -20.57
C VAL A 101 13.00 -15.55 -19.80
N TRP A 102 13.41 -14.37 -19.33
CA TRP A 102 14.56 -14.16 -18.45
C TRP A 102 14.09 -13.85 -17.03
N GLU A 103 14.84 -14.36 -16.04
CA GLU A 103 14.85 -13.92 -14.64
C GLU A 103 16.14 -13.11 -14.43
N LEU A 104 16.05 -11.84 -14.00
CA LEU A 104 17.20 -10.93 -13.91
C LEU A 104 18.05 -11.14 -12.64
N GLN A 105 17.48 -11.77 -11.60
CA GLN A 105 18.10 -12.07 -10.30
C GLN A 105 18.59 -10.82 -9.54
N LEU A 106 17.84 -9.71 -9.63
CA LEU A 106 18.22 -8.39 -9.10
C LEU A 106 18.46 -8.40 -7.59
N GLU A 107 17.55 -9.00 -6.81
CA GLU A 107 17.68 -9.09 -5.35
C GLU A 107 18.91 -9.89 -4.89
N ARG A 108 19.36 -10.85 -5.71
CA ARG A 108 20.44 -11.79 -5.36
C ARG A 108 21.80 -11.40 -5.92
N ARG A 109 21.90 -10.25 -6.61
CA ARG A 109 23.08 -9.83 -7.40
C ARG A 109 23.57 -10.94 -8.35
N GLY A 110 22.63 -11.71 -8.90
CA GLY A 110 22.90 -12.87 -9.73
C GLY A 110 23.32 -12.51 -11.16
N ARG A 111 23.37 -13.52 -12.02
CA ARG A 111 23.47 -13.31 -13.48
C ARG A 111 22.12 -13.65 -14.10
N PRO A 112 21.56 -12.82 -15.00
CA PRO A 112 20.29 -13.12 -15.63
C PRO A 112 20.24 -14.51 -16.27
N GLU A 113 19.22 -15.29 -15.94
CA GLU A 113 19.04 -16.68 -16.39
C GLU A 113 17.85 -16.82 -17.34
N ARG A 114 17.98 -17.68 -18.36
CA ARG A 114 16.88 -18.03 -19.28
C ARG A 114 15.98 -19.09 -18.64
N VAL A 115 15.05 -18.67 -17.79
CA VAL A 115 14.14 -19.58 -17.05
C VAL A 115 13.21 -20.40 -17.94
N SER A 116 12.86 -19.91 -19.13
CA SER A 116 11.96 -20.63 -20.05
C SER A 116 12.13 -20.20 -21.50
N VAL A 117 11.94 -21.16 -22.41
CA VAL A 117 12.25 -21.02 -23.85
C VAL A 117 11.23 -21.81 -24.68
N SER A 118 10.66 -21.20 -25.72
CA SER A 118 9.68 -21.83 -26.62
C SER A 118 10.02 -21.59 -28.10
N TRP A 119 9.91 -22.65 -28.90
CA TRP A 119 10.03 -22.63 -30.37
C TRP A 119 8.69 -22.86 -31.07
N GLU A 120 7.57 -22.76 -30.34
CA GLU A 120 6.24 -23.20 -30.79
C GLU A 120 5.63 -22.32 -31.91
N HIS A 121 6.25 -21.16 -32.16
CA HIS A 121 5.91 -20.20 -33.22
C HIS A 121 6.98 -20.14 -34.32
N ARG A 122 7.93 -21.10 -34.37
CA ARG A 122 9.05 -21.07 -35.31
C ARG A 122 8.61 -20.86 -36.77
N GLY A 123 9.25 -19.90 -37.45
CA GLY A 123 8.93 -19.53 -38.82
C GLY A 123 7.70 -18.62 -39.00
N HIS A 124 6.99 -18.29 -37.91
CA HIS A 124 5.94 -17.27 -37.89
C HIS A 124 6.43 -16.05 -37.13
N ALA A 125 5.99 -14.85 -37.53
CA ALA A 125 6.35 -13.63 -36.83
C ALA A 125 5.47 -13.49 -35.58
N ILE A 126 6.10 -13.39 -34.41
CA ILE A 126 5.39 -13.12 -33.14
C ILE A 126 4.97 -11.64 -33.15
N THR A 127 3.68 -11.38 -32.97
CA THR A 127 3.06 -10.06 -33.14
C THR A 127 2.58 -9.44 -31.84
N ALA A 128 2.37 -10.24 -30.79
CA ALA A 128 1.95 -9.76 -29.48
C ALA A 128 2.47 -10.66 -28.35
N LEU A 129 2.83 -10.04 -27.23
CA LEU A 129 3.12 -10.67 -25.94
C LEU A 129 2.20 -10.07 -24.88
N CYS A 130 1.72 -10.88 -23.93
CA CYS A 130 0.93 -10.41 -22.78
C CYS A 130 1.22 -11.24 -21.54
N TRP A 131 1.27 -10.62 -20.37
CA TRP A 131 1.56 -11.29 -19.10
C TRP A 131 0.29 -11.63 -18.32
N ASP A 132 0.24 -12.85 -17.79
CA ASP A 132 -0.53 -13.19 -16.60
C ASP A 132 0.41 -13.13 -15.39
N THR A 133 0.24 -12.08 -14.59
CA THR A 133 0.99 -11.83 -13.36
C THR A 133 0.59 -12.75 -12.21
N SER A 134 -0.61 -13.35 -12.24
CA SER A 134 -1.12 -14.19 -11.16
C SER A 134 -0.59 -15.63 -11.23
N ALA A 135 -0.47 -16.16 -12.46
CA ALA A 135 0.10 -17.50 -12.70
C ALA A 135 1.57 -17.48 -13.18
N LEU A 136 2.16 -16.29 -13.30
CA LEU A 136 3.52 -16.03 -13.81
C LEU A 136 3.79 -16.75 -15.15
N ARG A 137 2.98 -16.40 -16.16
CA ARG A 137 3.00 -17.00 -17.51
C ARG A 137 2.77 -15.93 -18.59
N VAL A 138 3.31 -16.17 -19.79
CA VAL A 138 3.29 -15.26 -20.94
C VAL A 138 2.39 -15.85 -22.03
N PHE A 139 1.39 -15.10 -22.48
CA PHE A 139 0.64 -15.39 -23.70
C PHE A 139 1.37 -14.81 -24.92
N VAL A 140 1.44 -15.60 -25.98
CA VAL A 140 2.18 -15.29 -27.22
C VAL A 140 1.24 -15.45 -28.41
N GLY A 141 1.10 -14.41 -29.22
CA GLY A 141 0.31 -14.41 -30.45
C GLY A 141 1.17 -14.19 -31.68
N ASP A 142 0.84 -14.86 -32.79
CA ASP A 142 1.62 -14.77 -34.04
C ASP A 142 0.82 -14.36 -35.29
N SER A 143 1.57 -14.19 -36.38
CA SER A 143 1.08 -13.88 -37.72
C SER A 143 0.23 -14.99 -38.37
N GLY A 144 0.28 -16.22 -37.85
CA GLY A 144 -0.55 -17.34 -38.30
C GLY A 144 -1.88 -17.47 -37.53
N GLY A 145 -2.10 -16.64 -36.50
CA GLY A 145 -3.28 -16.72 -35.63
C GLY A 145 -3.14 -17.69 -34.46
N LYS A 146 -1.97 -18.30 -34.25
CA LYS A 146 -1.73 -19.22 -33.13
C LYS A 146 -1.51 -18.42 -31.84
N VAL A 147 -2.16 -18.84 -30.76
CA VAL A 147 -1.98 -18.28 -29.42
C VAL A 147 -1.52 -19.38 -28.47
N THR A 148 -0.33 -19.21 -27.89
CA THR A 148 0.22 -20.13 -26.88
C THR A 148 0.44 -19.44 -25.55
N CYS A 149 0.68 -20.23 -24.51
CA CYS A 149 1.06 -19.78 -23.19
C CYS A 149 2.37 -20.46 -22.77
N LEU A 150 3.34 -19.68 -22.29
CA LEU A 150 4.65 -20.10 -21.80
C LEU A 150 4.76 -19.76 -20.31
N ARG A 151 4.88 -20.76 -19.43
CA ARG A 151 5.07 -20.51 -17.99
C ARG A 151 6.50 -20.03 -17.72
N ALA A 152 6.69 -19.08 -16.81
CA ALA A 152 8.00 -18.54 -16.47
C ALA A 152 8.61 -19.13 -15.18
N GLY A 153 7.77 -19.55 -14.23
CA GLY A 153 8.23 -20.06 -12.93
C GLY A 153 9.03 -21.38 -13.01
N SER A 154 10.13 -21.45 -12.26
CA SER A 154 11.06 -22.59 -12.25
C SER A 154 10.40 -23.90 -11.77
N SER A 155 10.62 -25.00 -12.50
CA SER A 155 10.04 -26.33 -12.21
C SER A 155 10.65 -27.05 -10.98
N LYS A 156 11.23 -26.30 -10.03
CA LYS A 156 11.89 -26.83 -8.82
C LYS A 156 10.96 -26.86 -7.60
N LEU A 157 9.88 -26.07 -7.60
CA LEU A 157 8.94 -25.99 -6.48
C LEU A 157 7.82 -27.03 -6.61
N GLY A 158 8.10 -28.28 -6.26
CA GLY A 158 7.08 -29.35 -6.28
C GLY A 158 7.59 -30.79 -6.16
N LYS A 159 8.05 -31.20 -4.96
CA LYS A 159 8.15 -32.64 -4.62
C LYS A 159 6.75 -33.20 -4.26
N GLY A 160 5.82 -33.20 -5.21
CA GLY A 160 4.46 -33.68 -4.97
C GLY A 160 3.58 -33.69 -6.23
N SER A 161 2.94 -34.84 -6.47
CA SER A 161 2.13 -35.19 -7.66
C SER A 161 2.91 -35.24 -8.98
N ALA A 162 2.69 -36.29 -9.76
CA ALA A 162 3.35 -36.53 -11.04
C ALA A 162 2.35 -36.51 -12.20
N PHE A 163 2.29 -35.37 -12.90
CA PHE A 163 1.81 -35.29 -14.28
C PHE A 163 2.80 -34.43 -15.08
N VAL A 164 2.88 -34.66 -16.39
CA VAL A 164 3.82 -33.93 -17.26
C VAL A 164 3.31 -32.50 -17.44
N ILE A 165 3.87 -31.57 -16.65
CA ILE A 165 3.65 -30.13 -16.85
C ILE A 165 4.42 -29.71 -18.09
N PHE A 166 3.71 -29.56 -19.20
CA PHE A 166 4.28 -28.96 -20.42
C PHE A 166 4.54 -27.47 -20.15
N PRO A 167 5.76 -26.95 -20.40
CA PRO A 167 6.07 -25.53 -20.16
C PRO A 167 5.38 -24.60 -21.17
N VAL A 168 4.92 -25.16 -22.29
CA VAL A 168 4.15 -24.49 -23.35
C VAL A 168 2.82 -25.20 -23.53
N GLN A 169 1.72 -24.46 -23.55
CA GLN A 169 0.39 -24.93 -23.92
C GLN A 169 -0.14 -24.09 -25.09
N THR A 170 -0.69 -24.71 -26.13
CA THR A 170 -1.46 -23.96 -27.14
C THR A 170 -2.84 -23.66 -26.54
N VAL A 171 -3.20 -22.38 -26.47
CA VAL A 171 -4.49 -21.94 -25.92
C VAL A 171 -5.55 -21.99 -27.01
N THR A 172 -5.26 -21.43 -28.18
CA THR A 172 -6.18 -21.43 -29.32
C THR A 172 -5.47 -21.14 -30.65
N THR A 173 -6.19 -21.31 -31.74
CA THR A 173 -5.82 -20.84 -33.09
C THR A 173 -6.97 -20.02 -33.66
N VAL A 174 -6.81 -18.71 -33.75
CA VAL A 174 -7.76 -17.82 -34.42
C VAL A 174 -7.53 -17.84 -35.94
N ASP A 175 -8.50 -17.32 -36.69
CA ASP A 175 -8.60 -17.43 -38.14
C ASP A 175 -7.76 -16.42 -38.93
N SER A 176 -7.11 -15.48 -38.26
CA SER A 176 -6.26 -14.46 -38.89
C SER A 176 -5.16 -13.99 -37.93
N ARG A 177 -4.13 -13.30 -38.46
CA ARG A 177 -3.01 -12.72 -37.70
C ARG A 177 -3.49 -12.02 -36.43
N VAL A 178 -2.85 -12.35 -35.29
CA VAL A 178 -3.05 -11.63 -34.03
C VAL A 178 -2.47 -10.22 -34.17
N VAL A 179 -3.26 -9.21 -33.79
CA VAL A 179 -2.92 -7.78 -33.80
C VAL A 179 -2.55 -7.32 -32.39
N GLN A 180 -3.30 -7.76 -31.38
CA GLN A 180 -3.09 -7.37 -29.98
C GLN A 180 -3.61 -8.48 -29.04
N LEU A 181 -2.92 -8.67 -27.92
CA LEU A 181 -3.37 -9.47 -26.78
C LEU A 181 -3.59 -8.57 -25.55
N GLY A 182 -4.48 -8.99 -24.66
CA GLY A 182 -4.65 -8.41 -23.32
C GLY A 182 -5.11 -9.49 -22.34
N TYR A 183 -4.77 -9.38 -21.06
CA TYR A 183 -5.19 -10.34 -20.04
C TYR A 183 -5.60 -9.60 -18.77
N GLN A 184 -6.76 -9.98 -18.21
CA GLN A 184 -7.25 -9.47 -16.93
C GLN A 184 -8.23 -10.48 -16.32
N ASP A 185 -8.16 -10.68 -15.01
CA ASP A 185 -9.15 -11.40 -14.18
C ASP A 185 -9.64 -12.74 -14.78
N GLY A 186 -8.67 -13.61 -15.15
CA GLY A 186 -8.92 -14.95 -15.72
C GLY A 186 -9.31 -14.95 -17.21
N ARG A 187 -9.38 -13.79 -17.88
CA ARG A 187 -9.76 -13.69 -19.29
C ARG A 187 -8.64 -13.16 -20.19
N LEU A 188 -8.34 -13.92 -21.23
CA LEU A 188 -7.45 -13.58 -22.33
C LEU A 188 -8.24 -12.99 -23.50
N LEU A 189 -7.93 -11.76 -23.87
CA LEU A 189 -8.44 -11.05 -25.02
C LEU A 189 -7.52 -11.27 -26.23
N VAL A 190 -8.08 -11.70 -27.36
CA VAL A 190 -7.35 -11.94 -28.61
C VAL A 190 -7.95 -11.09 -29.73
N SER A 191 -7.25 -10.02 -30.09
CA SER A 191 -7.61 -9.13 -31.19
C SER A 191 -6.94 -9.62 -32.49
N SER A 192 -7.73 -9.99 -33.50
CA SER A 192 -7.24 -10.44 -34.83
C SER A 192 -7.77 -9.54 -35.97
N LEU A 193 -7.23 -9.67 -37.18
CA LEU A 193 -7.64 -8.86 -38.33
C LEU A 193 -9.15 -8.96 -38.63
N SER A 194 -9.71 -10.17 -38.56
CA SER A 194 -11.11 -10.46 -38.88
C SER A 194 -12.08 -10.24 -37.72
N ARG A 195 -11.69 -10.63 -36.51
CA ARG A 195 -12.58 -10.68 -35.32
C ARG A 195 -11.82 -10.35 -34.02
N CYS A 196 -12.56 -10.13 -32.95
CA CYS A 196 -12.04 -10.05 -31.59
C CYS A 196 -12.67 -11.17 -30.74
N TYR A 197 -11.85 -11.85 -29.96
CA TYR A 197 -12.23 -13.02 -29.17
C TYR A 197 -11.90 -12.81 -27.70
N LEU A 198 -12.73 -13.35 -26.82
CA LEU A 198 -12.51 -13.38 -25.38
C LEU A 198 -12.47 -14.84 -24.93
N CYS A 199 -11.42 -15.22 -24.19
CA CYS A 199 -11.17 -16.56 -23.70
C CYS A 199 -11.13 -16.55 -22.16
N ASP A 200 -12.01 -17.32 -21.51
CA ASP A 200 -11.86 -17.70 -20.10
C ASP A 200 -10.79 -18.80 -20.02
N THR A 201 -9.66 -18.52 -19.37
CA THR A 201 -8.50 -19.43 -19.35
C THR A 201 -8.64 -20.59 -18.39
N ASP A 202 -9.65 -20.57 -17.53
CA ASP A 202 -9.85 -21.52 -16.45
C ASP A 202 -10.94 -22.55 -16.82
N ARG A 203 -11.86 -22.15 -17.70
CA ARG A 203 -12.90 -23.01 -18.30
C ARG A 203 -12.63 -23.38 -19.76
N GLU A 204 -11.54 -22.87 -20.35
CA GLU A 204 -11.18 -22.99 -21.77
C GLU A 204 -12.35 -22.61 -22.72
N LYS A 205 -13.09 -21.55 -22.37
CA LYS A 205 -14.28 -21.10 -23.12
C LYS A 205 -13.99 -19.86 -23.95
N PHE A 206 -14.41 -19.90 -25.21
CA PHE A 206 -14.20 -18.83 -26.19
C PHE A 206 -15.53 -18.18 -26.60
N TRP A 207 -15.58 -16.85 -26.52
CA TRP A 207 -16.67 -16.02 -27.04
C TRP A 207 -16.13 -15.08 -28.13
N ARG A 208 -16.97 -14.77 -29.11
CA ARG A 208 -16.70 -13.68 -30.07
C ARG A 208 -17.24 -12.39 -29.49
N VAL A 209 -16.43 -11.34 -29.50
CA VAL A 209 -16.83 -10.00 -29.04
C VAL A 209 -17.70 -9.36 -30.12
N GLY A 210 -19.01 -9.31 -29.87
CA GLY A 210 -20.01 -8.87 -30.84
C GLY A 210 -20.20 -9.80 -32.05
N ASN A 211 -21.07 -9.38 -32.98
CA ASN A 211 -21.53 -10.24 -34.09
C ASN A 211 -21.12 -9.81 -35.51
N LYS A 212 -20.56 -8.60 -35.68
CA LYS A 212 -20.10 -8.12 -37.00
C LYS A 212 -18.58 -8.33 -37.14
N GLU A 213 -18.15 -8.83 -38.28
CA GLU A 213 -16.74 -9.00 -38.62
C GLU A 213 -16.11 -7.65 -38.99
N ARG A 214 -14.78 -7.57 -38.98
CA ARG A 214 -13.98 -6.40 -39.40
C ARG A 214 -12.89 -6.87 -40.38
N ASP A 215 -12.21 -5.93 -41.01
CA ASP A 215 -11.14 -6.22 -41.96
C ASP A 215 -10.08 -5.11 -41.86
N GLY A 216 -8.85 -5.48 -41.46
CA GLY A 216 -7.75 -4.57 -41.15
C GLY A 216 -7.20 -4.69 -39.73
N GLU A 217 -6.12 -3.97 -39.43
CA GLU A 217 -5.51 -3.94 -38.10
C GLU A 217 -6.36 -3.10 -37.13
N TYR A 218 -6.85 -3.74 -36.08
CA TYR A 218 -7.70 -3.13 -35.07
C TYR A 218 -7.39 -3.67 -33.67
N GLY A 219 -7.12 -2.75 -32.73
CA GLY A 219 -6.80 -3.06 -31.35
C GLY A 219 -7.99 -3.52 -30.51
N ALA A 220 -7.68 -4.02 -29.31
CA ALA A 220 -8.65 -4.22 -28.24
C ALA A 220 -7.92 -4.29 -26.88
N CYS A 221 -8.49 -3.71 -25.84
CA CYS A 221 -7.95 -3.74 -24.48
C CYS A 221 -9.07 -3.78 -23.43
N PHE A 222 -8.74 -4.33 -22.26
CA PHE A 222 -9.54 -4.13 -21.06
C PHE A 222 -9.38 -2.70 -20.54
N PHE A 223 -10.39 -2.22 -19.84
CA PHE A 223 -10.41 -0.95 -19.14
C PHE A 223 -10.84 -1.24 -17.69
N PRO A 224 -9.91 -1.21 -16.71
CA PRO A 224 -10.24 -1.48 -15.32
C PRO A 224 -11.20 -0.40 -14.80
N GLN A 225 -12.29 -0.81 -14.15
CA GLN A 225 -13.25 0.12 -13.60
C GLN A 225 -12.75 0.66 -12.26
N ASN A 226 -13.02 1.95 -12.00
CA ASN A 226 -12.23 2.71 -11.03
C ASN A 226 -12.49 2.27 -9.58
N ARG A 227 -11.43 2.02 -8.81
CA ARG A 227 -11.47 1.32 -7.50
C ARG A 227 -12.23 2.05 -6.38
N GLY A 228 -12.67 3.29 -6.60
CA GLY A 228 -13.25 4.16 -5.56
C GLY A 228 -14.78 4.27 -5.51
N LEU A 229 -15.52 3.91 -6.57
CA LEU A 229 -16.97 4.22 -6.65
C LEU A 229 -17.89 3.04 -7.01
N LEU A 230 -17.38 1.98 -7.66
CA LEU A 230 -18.19 0.82 -8.10
C LEU A 230 -17.51 -0.51 -7.74
N VAL A 231 -17.28 -0.73 -6.45
CA VAL A 231 -16.70 -1.98 -5.93
C VAL A 231 -17.63 -3.16 -6.28
N GLY A 232 -17.17 -4.03 -7.19
CA GLY A 232 -17.87 -5.26 -7.61
C GLY A 232 -18.35 -5.31 -9.06
N GLN A 233 -18.23 -4.23 -9.84
CA GLN A 233 -18.46 -4.30 -11.29
C GLN A 233 -17.25 -4.91 -12.03
N PRO A 234 -17.45 -5.77 -13.04
CA PRO A 234 -16.36 -6.38 -13.80
C PRO A 234 -15.79 -5.42 -14.85
N PRO A 235 -14.49 -5.55 -15.23
CA PRO A 235 -13.84 -4.61 -16.14
C PRO A 235 -14.48 -4.59 -17.53
N LEU A 236 -14.55 -3.40 -18.12
CA LEU A 236 -15.11 -3.20 -19.46
C LEU A 236 -14.09 -3.53 -20.55
N LEU A 237 -14.59 -3.90 -21.72
CA LEU A 237 -13.78 -4.27 -22.88
C LEU A 237 -13.99 -3.25 -24.00
N TYR A 238 -12.90 -2.63 -24.47
CA TYR A 238 -12.92 -1.71 -25.61
C TYR A 238 -12.26 -2.35 -26.84
N CYS A 239 -12.97 -2.36 -27.96
CA CYS A 239 -12.58 -3.04 -29.19
C CYS A 239 -12.69 -2.12 -30.41
N ALA A 240 -11.59 -1.90 -31.13
CA ALA A 240 -11.57 -1.03 -32.30
C ALA A 240 -12.31 -1.63 -33.51
N ARG A 241 -12.92 -0.73 -34.31
CA ARG A 241 -13.83 -1.06 -35.41
C ARG A 241 -13.67 -0.08 -36.60
N PRO A 242 -13.99 -0.49 -37.83
CA PRO A 242 -13.90 0.38 -39.02
C PRO A 242 -14.66 1.71 -38.93
N GLY A 243 -13.98 2.78 -39.37
CA GLY A 243 -14.53 4.14 -39.48
C GLY A 243 -14.42 4.97 -38.20
N SER A 244 -13.26 4.96 -37.53
CA SER A 244 -13.02 5.65 -36.25
C SER A 244 -14.04 5.26 -35.16
N ARG A 245 -14.32 3.96 -35.02
CA ARG A 245 -15.32 3.43 -34.06
C ARG A 245 -14.67 2.55 -33.00
N VAL A 246 -15.22 2.58 -31.79
CA VAL A 246 -14.87 1.63 -30.71
C VAL A 246 -16.16 1.03 -30.16
N TRP A 247 -16.19 -0.30 -30.04
CA TRP A 247 -17.20 -0.99 -29.27
C TRP A 247 -16.79 -1.05 -27.81
N GLU A 248 -17.71 -0.67 -26.94
CA GLU A 248 -17.67 -0.96 -25.52
C GLU A 248 -18.47 -2.25 -25.30
N ALA A 249 -17.89 -3.19 -24.57
CA ALA A 249 -18.47 -4.51 -24.34
C ALA A 249 -18.36 -4.92 -22.87
N SER A 250 -19.32 -5.74 -22.44
CA SER A 250 -19.30 -6.38 -21.12
C SER A 250 -18.12 -7.35 -21.03
N PHE A 251 -17.75 -7.73 -19.80
CA PHE A 251 -16.75 -8.76 -19.55
C PHE A 251 -17.16 -10.15 -20.08
N ASN A 252 -18.37 -10.33 -20.63
CA ASN A 252 -18.81 -11.53 -21.34
C ASN A 252 -18.70 -11.43 -22.88
N GLY A 253 -18.24 -10.30 -23.43
CA GLY A 253 -18.09 -10.07 -24.88
C GLY A 253 -19.35 -9.53 -25.59
N GLU A 254 -20.39 -9.18 -24.85
CA GLU A 254 -21.61 -8.57 -25.38
C GLU A 254 -21.39 -7.07 -25.59
N VAL A 255 -21.71 -6.54 -26.77
CA VAL A 255 -21.49 -5.12 -27.07
C VAL A 255 -22.59 -4.27 -26.42
N LEU A 256 -22.17 -3.39 -25.51
CA LEU A 256 -23.03 -2.48 -24.75
C LEU A 256 -23.26 -1.17 -25.53
N SER A 257 -22.19 -0.59 -26.08
CA SER A 257 -22.24 0.71 -26.76
C SER A 257 -21.35 0.75 -28.01
N THR A 258 -21.46 1.83 -28.80
CA THR A 258 -20.59 2.07 -29.97
C THR A 258 -20.22 3.54 -30.05
N HIS A 259 -19.03 3.86 -29.57
CA HIS A 259 -18.40 5.18 -29.66
C HIS A 259 -18.01 5.49 -31.11
N GLN A 260 -18.29 6.71 -31.59
CA GLN A 260 -18.13 7.10 -33.01
C GLN A 260 -17.31 8.38 -33.17
N PHE A 261 -15.98 8.24 -33.08
CA PHE A 261 -15.05 9.38 -33.05
C PHE A 261 -14.87 10.11 -34.40
N LYS A 262 -15.35 9.58 -35.54
CA LYS A 262 -15.11 10.18 -36.87
C LYS A 262 -15.52 11.65 -36.99
N GLN A 263 -16.61 12.05 -36.35
CA GLN A 263 -17.05 13.46 -36.32
C GLN A 263 -16.36 14.26 -35.20
N LEU A 264 -16.06 13.64 -34.07
CA LEU A 264 -15.38 14.28 -32.94
C LEU A 264 -13.91 14.62 -33.26
N LEU A 265 -13.27 13.82 -34.11
CA LEU A 265 -11.93 14.07 -34.69
C LEU A 265 -11.90 15.20 -35.75
N ALA A 266 -13.00 15.95 -35.93
CA ALA A 266 -13.02 17.17 -36.74
C ALA A 266 -12.57 18.43 -35.97
N CYS A 267 -11.91 18.26 -34.81
CA CYS A 267 -11.16 19.31 -34.14
C CYS A 267 -9.73 19.44 -34.72
N PRO A 268 -9.09 20.62 -34.66
CA PRO A 268 -7.68 20.79 -35.00
C PRO A 268 -6.76 20.05 -34.01
N PRO A 269 -5.53 19.70 -34.42
CA PRO A 269 -4.56 19.06 -33.54
C PRO A 269 -4.10 20.04 -32.46
N LEU A 270 -3.88 19.55 -31.23
CA LEU A 270 -3.11 20.28 -30.22
C LEU A 270 -1.62 20.08 -30.52
N PRO A 271 -0.78 21.14 -30.48
CA PRO A 271 0.65 20.99 -30.72
C PRO A 271 1.32 20.22 -29.60
N LEU A 272 2.37 19.48 -29.96
CA LEU A 272 3.25 18.85 -28.99
C LEU A 272 4.11 19.93 -28.31
N ILE A 273 4.08 20.00 -26.98
CA ILE A 273 4.91 20.94 -26.24
C ILE A 273 6.32 20.35 -26.15
N THR A 274 7.31 20.98 -26.80
CA THR A 274 8.70 20.49 -26.83
C THR A 274 9.68 21.63 -26.67
N TYR A 275 10.89 21.35 -26.20
CA TYR A 275 12.03 22.27 -26.30
C TYR A 275 12.62 22.36 -27.72
N ARG A 276 12.20 21.48 -28.65
CA ARG A 276 12.75 21.36 -30.01
C ARG A 276 12.08 22.31 -31.01
N ASN A 277 10.78 22.58 -30.85
CA ASN A 277 9.96 23.40 -31.76
C ASN A 277 8.96 24.25 -30.97
N GLU A 278 8.69 25.47 -31.43
CA GLU A 278 7.62 26.30 -30.87
C GLU A 278 6.23 25.67 -31.11
N PRO A 279 5.33 25.64 -30.11
CA PRO A 279 4.02 25.00 -30.26
C PRO A 279 3.10 25.84 -31.14
N HIS A 280 2.74 25.32 -32.31
CA HIS A 280 1.94 26.03 -33.31
C HIS A 280 0.53 25.41 -33.44
N TYR A 281 -0.50 26.15 -33.03
CA TYR A 281 -1.89 25.70 -33.07
C TYR A 281 -2.68 26.40 -34.19
N ASN A 282 -3.28 25.63 -35.11
CA ASN A 282 -4.03 26.16 -36.24
C ASN A 282 -5.54 25.89 -36.09
N PRO A 283 -6.36 26.87 -35.66
CA PRO A 283 -7.79 26.66 -35.40
C PRO A 283 -8.64 26.42 -36.68
N ALA A 284 -8.08 26.55 -37.88
CA ALA A 284 -8.79 26.34 -39.14
C ALA A 284 -8.88 24.86 -39.58
N GLN A 285 -8.04 23.98 -39.04
CA GLN A 285 -7.93 22.57 -39.46
C GLN A 285 -9.06 21.71 -38.87
N LYS A 286 -10.21 21.62 -39.57
CA LYS A 286 -11.42 20.93 -39.08
C LYS A 286 -11.98 19.90 -40.06
N SER A 287 -11.19 18.86 -40.37
CA SER A 287 -11.58 17.76 -41.26
C SER A 287 -11.92 16.48 -40.49
N SER A 288 -13.07 15.86 -40.76
CA SER A 288 -13.49 14.61 -40.09
C SER A 288 -12.60 13.42 -40.45
N GLN A 289 -11.91 12.84 -39.48
CA GLN A 289 -10.91 11.79 -39.71
C GLN A 289 -11.52 10.38 -39.65
N SER A 290 -11.24 9.57 -40.68
CA SER A 290 -11.80 8.21 -40.86
C SER A 290 -10.71 7.14 -40.73
N ILE A 291 -10.04 7.13 -39.58
CA ILE A 291 -8.84 6.33 -39.28
C ILE A 291 -9.17 4.93 -38.77
N ALA A 292 -8.16 4.05 -38.82
CA ALA A 292 -8.13 2.81 -38.07
C ALA A 292 -7.44 3.05 -36.71
N PHE A 293 -7.73 2.20 -35.73
CA PHE A 293 -7.10 2.23 -34.41
C PHE A 293 -6.35 0.90 -34.22
N PRO A 294 -5.07 0.80 -34.66
CA PRO A 294 -4.37 -0.47 -34.85
C PRO A 294 -4.10 -1.22 -33.53
N LYS A 295 -3.78 -0.47 -32.47
CA LYS A 295 -3.76 -0.93 -31.07
C LYS A 295 -4.62 0.01 -30.23
N LEU A 296 -5.19 -0.48 -29.13
CA LEU A 296 -5.82 0.34 -28.09
C LEU A 296 -5.06 0.11 -26.78
N LEU A 297 -4.62 1.18 -26.10
CA LEU A 297 -3.95 1.09 -24.81
C LEU A 297 -4.73 1.87 -23.75
N TYR A 298 -4.67 1.40 -22.51
CA TYR A 298 -5.20 2.11 -21.34
C TYR A 298 -4.15 3.11 -20.82
N LEU A 299 -4.54 4.36 -20.59
CA LEU A 299 -3.64 5.46 -20.23
C LEU A 299 -4.18 6.26 -19.04
N GLY A 300 -3.33 6.49 -18.03
CA GLY A 300 -3.73 7.06 -16.74
C GLY A 300 -4.79 6.19 -16.05
N ASP A 301 -5.75 6.85 -15.40
CA ASP A 301 -6.85 6.19 -14.68
C ASP A 301 -8.22 6.26 -15.40
N GLN A 302 -8.28 6.88 -16.59
CA GLN A 302 -9.54 7.23 -17.25
C GLN A 302 -9.52 7.23 -18.79
N ASN A 303 -8.37 7.07 -19.47
CA ASN A 303 -8.27 7.35 -20.91
C ASN A 303 -7.88 6.12 -21.75
N LEU A 304 -8.22 6.18 -23.04
CA LEU A 304 -7.76 5.27 -24.09
C LEU A 304 -6.83 5.99 -25.05
N LEU A 305 -5.72 5.34 -25.39
CA LEU A 305 -4.69 5.79 -26.32
C LEU A 305 -4.69 4.94 -27.60
N THR A 306 -4.50 5.59 -28.74
CA THR A 306 -4.20 4.95 -30.02
C THR A 306 -3.38 5.89 -30.91
N TRP A 307 -2.83 5.39 -32.02
CA TRP A 307 -1.98 6.18 -32.92
C TRP A 307 -2.09 5.71 -34.38
N THR A 308 -1.67 6.59 -35.28
CA THR A 308 -1.32 6.27 -36.68
C THR A 308 0.19 6.45 -36.86
N ASP A 309 0.67 6.32 -38.09
CA ASP A 309 2.03 6.70 -38.53
C ASP A 309 2.36 8.21 -38.36
N SER A 310 1.35 9.02 -38.06
CA SER A 310 1.34 10.47 -38.27
C SER A 310 0.74 11.28 -37.10
N ALA A 311 0.00 10.64 -36.19
CA ALA A 311 -0.59 11.31 -35.02
C ALA A 311 -0.90 10.36 -33.86
N VAL A 312 -0.92 10.93 -32.65
CA VAL A 312 -1.36 10.29 -31.40
C VAL A 312 -2.77 10.80 -31.07
N TYR A 313 -3.67 9.90 -30.65
CA TYR A 313 -5.06 10.19 -30.33
C TYR A 313 -5.43 9.67 -28.93
N ILE A 314 -6.05 10.52 -28.11
CA ILE A 314 -6.45 10.18 -26.74
C ILE A 314 -7.95 10.45 -26.55
N PHE A 315 -8.66 9.45 -26.04
CA PHE A 315 -10.11 9.47 -25.82
C PHE A 315 -10.44 9.26 -24.34
N THR A 316 -11.49 9.90 -23.86
CA THR A 316 -12.08 9.64 -22.54
C THR A 316 -13.38 8.87 -22.76
N PRO A 317 -13.36 7.52 -22.76
CA PRO A 317 -14.48 6.70 -23.22
C PRO A 317 -15.74 6.86 -22.36
N GLN A 318 -15.59 7.14 -21.06
CA GLN A 318 -16.69 7.34 -20.11
C GLN A 318 -17.68 8.42 -20.59
N ASN A 319 -17.14 9.49 -21.22
CA ASN A 319 -17.93 10.60 -21.75
C ASN A 319 -18.08 10.53 -23.30
N GLY A 320 -17.50 9.51 -23.95
CA GLY A 320 -17.43 9.39 -25.41
C GLY A 320 -16.62 10.49 -26.11
N GLN A 321 -15.75 11.22 -25.39
CA GLN A 321 -15.08 12.43 -25.88
C GLN A 321 -13.64 12.19 -26.38
N VAL A 322 -13.15 13.09 -27.24
CA VAL A 322 -11.73 13.20 -27.60
C VAL A 322 -11.08 14.15 -26.58
N LEU A 323 -10.07 13.67 -25.86
CA LEU A 323 -9.33 14.50 -24.89
C LEU A 323 -8.35 15.42 -25.62
N LEU A 324 -7.57 14.83 -26.54
CA LEU A 324 -6.72 15.53 -27.49
C LEU A 324 -6.32 14.61 -28.65
N TRP A 325 -5.78 15.21 -29.71
CA TRP A 325 -4.92 14.51 -30.65
C TRP A 325 -3.80 15.45 -31.13
N THR A 326 -2.64 14.89 -31.46
CA THR A 326 -1.40 15.63 -31.74
C THR A 326 -0.64 14.98 -32.89
N GLU A 327 -0.20 15.78 -33.86
CA GLU A 327 0.61 15.28 -34.99
C GLU A 327 2.02 14.90 -34.53
N VAL A 328 2.38 13.62 -34.73
CA VAL A 328 3.68 13.04 -34.36
C VAL A 328 4.04 12.03 -35.45
N LYS A 329 5.11 12.29 -36.19
CA LYS A 329 5.43 11.59 -37.45
C LYS A 329 6.33 10.37 -37.25
N ASP A 330 6.31 9.47 -38.23
CA ASP A 330 7.16 8.28 -38.30
C ASP A 330 6.90 7.27 -37.16
N LEU A 331 5.70 7.26 -36.56
CA LEU A 331 5.36 6.38 -35.44
C LEU A 331 5.19 4.92 -35.86
N VAL A 332 5.81 4.00 -35.10
CA VAL A 332 5.71 2.55 -35.30
C VAL A 332 5.00 1.88 -34.13
N ASP A 333 5.45 2.10 -32.90
CA ASP A 333 4.85 1.52 -31.70
C ASP A 333 4.88 2.51 -30.53
N ILE A 334 3.94 2.39 -29.60
CA ILE A 334 3.91 3.17 -28.37
C ILE A 334 3.64 2.21 -27.22
N VAL A 335 4.38 2.36 -26.12
CA VAL A 335 4.00 1.76 -24.82
C VAL A 335 3.79 2.85 -23.79
N VAL A 336 3.06 2.50 -22.73
CA VAL A 336 2.59 3.43 -21.71
C VAL A 336 2.97 2.96 -20.32
N TYR A 337 3.32 3.90 -19.46
CA TYR A 337 3.42 3.67 -18.02
C TYR A 337 2.73 4.83 -17.31
N ARG A 338 1.57 4.57 -16.68
CA ARG A 338 0.70 5.58 -16.08
C ARG A 338 0.31 6.66 -17.10
N SER A 339 0.92 7.85 -17.02
CA SER A 339 0.70 8.99 -17.94
C SER A 339 1.89 9.29 -18.85
N GLU A 340 2.92 8.45 -18.84
CA GLU A 340 4.09 8.55 -19.73
C GLU A 340 3.90 7.64 -20.95
N LEU A 341 4.29 8.14 -22.11
CA LEU A 341 4.26 7.48 -23.41
C LEU A 341 5.70 7.38 -23.93
N PHE A 342 6.10 6.17 -24.33
CA PHE A 342 7.38 5.91 -24.98
C PHE A 342 7.12 5.50 -26.42
N CYS A 343 7.44 6.40 -27.35
CA CYS A 343 7.15 6.26 -28.77
C CYS A 343 8.38 5.78 -29.54
N LEU A 344 8.25 4.68 -30.28
CA LEU A 344 9.24 4.19 -31.24
C LEU A 344 8.94 4.79 -32.62
N HIS A 345 9.94 5.43 -33.23
CA HIS A 345 9.86 5.93 -34.60
C HIS A 345 10.54 4.98 -35.60
N GLY A 346 10.11 4.93 -36.86
CA GLY A 346 10.63 4.04 -37.92
C GLY A 346 12.08 4.33 -38.34
N SER A 347 12.53 5.56 -38.11
CA SER A 347 13.93 5.98 -38.08
C SER A 347 14.78 5.21 -37.05
N GLY A 348 14.16 4.62 -36.01
CA GLY A 348 14.82 3.94 -34.89
C GLY A 348 14.96 4.80 -33.62
N ARG A 349 14.50 6.06 -33.67
CA ARG A 349 14.52 7.02 -32.55
C ARG A 349 13.43 6.72 -31.52
N LEU A 350 13.63 7.23 -30.30
CA LEU A 350 12.65 7.21 -29.21
C LEU A 350 12.31 8.64 -28.78
N SER A 351 11.02 8.90 -28.50
CA SER A 351 10.59 10.10 -27.76
C SER A 351 9.85 9.71 -26.49
N HIS A 352 10.07 10.49 -25.42
CA HIS A 352 9.39 10.35 -24.13
C HIS A 352 8.43 11.51 -23.94
N LEU A 353 7.13 11.21 -23.95
CA LEU A 353 6.05 12.21 -23.87
C LEU A 353 5.25 11.99 -22.58
N SER A 354 4.93 13.08 -21.86
CA SER A 354 4.02 13.05 -20.71
C SER A 354 2.66 13.62 -21.09
N LEU A 355 1.57 12.95 -20.71
CA LEU A 355 0.22 13.52 -20.68
C LEU A 355 0.01 14.27 -19.34
N LEU A 356 -0.27 15.57 -19.40
CA LEU A 356 -0.51 16.43 -18.24
C LEU A 356 -1.71 17.35 -18.45
N SER A 357 -2.28 17.88 -17.36
CA SER A 357 -3.10 19.09 -17.43
C SER A 357 -2.24 20.30 -17.79
N ALA A 358 -2.81 21.30 -18.47
CA ALA A 358 -2.07 22.47 -18.94
C ALA A 358 -1.38 23.24 -17.79
N GLU A 359 -2.05 23.33 -16.62
CA GLU A 359 -1.50 23.92 -15.39
C GLU A 359 -0.19 23.21 -14.93
N ARG A 360 -0.15 21.87 -14.93
CA ARG A 360 1.01 21.06 -14.55
C ARG A 360 2.12 21.15 -15.59
N CYS A 361 1.76 21.33 -16.86
CA CYS A 361 2.74 21.59 -17.91
C CYS A 361 3.46 22.93 -17.70
N VAL A 362 2.70 24.01 -17.43
CA VAL A 362 3.28 25.32 -17.10
C VAL A 362 4.15 25.21 -15.84
N GLU A 363 3.67 24.56 -14.78
CA GLU A 363 4.45 24.38 -13.55
C GLU A 363 5.79 23.65 -13.78
N ARG A 364 5.80 22.55 -14.56
CA ARG A 364 7.04 21.84 -14.92
C ARG A 364 7.97 22.68 -15.81
N LEU A 365 7.43 23.53 -16.70
CA LEU A 365 8.22 24.43 -17.54
C LEU A 365 8.85 25.58 -16.72
N LEU A 366 8.13 26.14 -15.76
CA LEU A 366 8.63 27.15 -14.82
C LEU A 366 9.76 26.58 -13.94
N ARG A 367 9.60 25.34 -13.44
CA ARG A 367 10.65 24.61 -12.69
C ARG A 367 11.90 24.29 -13.53
N ARG A 368 11.84 24.42 -14.86
CA ARG A 368 12.95 24.23 -15.82
C ARG A 368 13.37 25.53 -16.51
N GLU A 369 12.99 26.69 -15.97
CA GLU A 369 13.34 28.04 -16.45
C GLU A 369 13.00 28.28 -17.94
N SER A 370 12.04 27.54 -18.50
CA SER A 370 11.65 27.61 -19.91
C SER A 370 10.61 28.72 -20.13
N TRP A 371 10.96 29.96 -19.77
CA TRP A 371 10.04 31.10 -19.67
C TRP A 371 9.21 31.35 -20.94
N PRO A 372 9.78 31.39 -22.17
CA PRO A 372 8.98 31.62 -23.38
C PRO A 372 7.96 30.52 -23.64
N LEU A 373 8.34 29.25 -23.42
CA LEU A 373 7.46 28.10 -23.66
C LEU A 373 6.34 28.02 -22.60
N ALA A 374 6.66 28.29 -21.33
CA ALA A 374 5.67 28.40 -20.26
C ALA A 374 4.63 29.48 -20.57
N ALA A 375 5.08 30.66 -21.02
CA ALA A 375 4.20 31.78 -21.36
C ALA A 375 3.29 31.49 -22.56
N VAL A 376 3.81 30.84 -23.61
CA VAL A 376 2.96 30.42 -24.75
C VAL A 376 1.90 29.43 -24.28
N VAL A 377 2.24 28.43 -23.46
CA VAL A 377 1.24 27.48 -22.91
C VAL A 377 0.20 28.19 -22.04
N CYS A 378 0.59 29.17 -21.21
CA CYS A 378 -0.34 30.01 -20.45
C CYS A 378 -1.36 30.74 -21.34
N CYS A 379 -0.90 31.38 -22.42
CA CYS A 379 -1.77 32.11 -23.34
C CYS A 379 -2.66 31.18 -24.18
N MET A 380 -2.13 30.02 -24.60
CA MET A 380 -2.89 29.01 -25.34
C MET A 380 -4.05 28.43 -24.52
N PHE A 381 -3.80 28.07 -23.25
CA PHE A 381 -4.75 27.37 -22.38
C PHE A 381 -5.32 28.29 -21.28
N GLN A 382 -5.52 29.58 -21.61
CA GLN A 382 -5.94 30.61 -20.65
C GLN A 382 -7.13 30.17 -19.78
N HIS A 383 -8.12 29.48 -20.36
CA HIS A 383 -9.33 28.99 -19.67
C HIS A 383 -9.04 28.00 -18.54
N THR A 384 -7.99 27.19 -18.68
CA THR A 384 -7.55 26.24 -17.63
C THR A 384 -6.80 26.98 -16.53
N ILE A 385 -5.91 27.89 -16.92
CA ILE A 385 -5.08 28.70 -16.01
C ILE A 385 -5.91 29.68 -15.18
N THR A 386 -7.00 30.25 -15.73
CA THR A 386 -7.88 31.16 -14.99
C THR A 386 -8.75 30.47 -13.94
N THR A 387 -8.86 29.14 -13.94
CA THR A 387 -9.69 28.42 -12.96
C THR A 387 -9.14 28.54 -11.53
N GLY A 388 -10.03 28.53 -10.54
CA GLY A 388 -9.65 28.48 -9.12
C GLY A 388 -8.86 27.21 -8.72
N ARG A 389 -8.87 26.15 -9.54
CA ARG A 389 -8.07 24.93 -9.31
C ARG A 389 -6.58 25.16 -9.65
N ALA A 390 -6.29 25.76 -10.80
CA ALA A 390 -4.92 25.98 -11.29
C ALA A 390 -4.08 26.86 -10.34
N ARG A 391 -4.72 27.74 -9.56
CA ARG A 391 -4.07 28.62 -8.55
C ARG A 391 -3.29 27.85 -7.48
N LYS A 392 -3.63 26.59 -7.21
CA LYS A 392 -2.88 25.74 -6.25
C LYS A 392 -1.52 25.28 -6.79
N SER A 393 -1.40 25.09 -8.10
CA SER A 393 -0.15 24.75 -8.80
C SER A 393 0.60 25.98 -9.32
N ILE A 394 -0.12 27.08 -9.60
CA ILE A 394 0.44 28.31 -10.16
C ILE A 394 -0.14 29.53 -9.42
N PRO A 395 0.52 30.01 -8.34
CA PRO A 395 0.21 31.30 -7.72
C PRO A 395 0.39 32.48 -8.67
N ILE A 396 -0.31 33.59 -8.41
CA ILE A 396 -0.22 34.82 -9.22
C ILE A 396 1.24 35.31 -9.28
N ASP A 397 1.94 35.30 -8.14
CA ASP A 397 3.36 35.68 -8.01
C ASP A 397 4.28 34.91 -8.99
N ARG A 398 3.93 33.66 -9.34
CA ARG A 398 4.69 32.86 -10.32
C ARG A 398 4.41 33.26 -11.76
N LEU A 399 3.20 33.74 -12.06
CA LEU A 399 2.86 34.32 -13.36
C LEU A 399 3.43 35.75 -13.53
N GLU A 400 3.47 36.53 -12.46
CA GLU A 400 4.16 37.84 -12.44
C GLU A 400 5.67 37.67 -12.56
N HIS A 401 6.27 36.69 -11.88
CA HIS A 401 7.67 36.33 -12.07
C HIS A 401 7.96 35.85 -13.49
N LEU A 402 7.12 34.97 -14.05
CA LEU A 402 7.21 34.57 -15.46
C LEU A 402 7.19 35.80 -16.38
N ARG A 403 6.26 36.73 -16.15
CA ARG A 403 6.14 37.98 -16.92
C ARG A 403 7.40 38.85 -16.81
N SER A 404 8.04 38.93 -15.63
CA SER A 404 9.26 39.72 -15.45
C SER A 404 10.45 39.13 -16.21
N GLN A 405 10.57 37.80 -16.32
CA GLN A 405 11.62 37.14 -17.10
C GLN A 405 11.43 37.30 -18.63
N LEU A 406 10.21 37.58 -19.10
CA LEU A 406 9.92 37.85 -20.52
C LEU A 406 10.25 39.29 -20.96
N SER A 407 10.83 40.12 -20.09
CA SER A 407 11.05 41.57 -20.33
C SER A 407 12.15 41.92 -21.36
N SER A 408 12.69 40.93 -22.08
CA SER A 408 13.55 41.14 -23.24
C SER A 408 12.76 41.55 -24.49
N SER A 409 13.40 42.29 -25.40
CA SER A 409 12.73 42.98 -26.51
C SER A 409 12.07 42.06 -27.57
N SER A 410 12.32 40.75 -27.53
CA SER A 410 11.73 39.76 -28.45
C SER A 410 10.32 39.30 -28.07
N HIS A 411 9.86 39.48 -26.82
CA HIS A 411 8.62 38.85 -26.30
C HIS A 411 7.53 39.83 -25.84
N LEU A 412 7.60 41.11 -26.23
CA LEU A 412 6.64 42.16 -25.84
C LEU A 412 5.16 41.78 -26.07
N GLU A 413 4.83 41.25 -27.25
CA GLU A 413 3.45 40.85 -27.60
C GLU A 413 2.95 39.68 -26.72
N LEU A 414 3.84 38.72 -26.40
CA LEU A 414 3.54 37.58 -25.53
C LEU A 414 3.37 38.00 -24.07
N SER A 415 4.18 38.96 -23.61
CA SER A 415 4.05 39.56 -22.26
C SER A 415 2.72 40.32 -22.11
N GLY A 416 2.25 40.98 -23.17
CA GLY A 416 0.92 41.61 -23.21
C GLY A 416 -0.23 40.59 -23.17
N GLN A 417 -0.13 39.48 -23.90
CA GLN A 417 -1.14 38.39 -23.80
C GLN A 417 -1.12 37.74 -22.41
N LEU A 418 0.06 37.56 -21.80
CA LEU A 418 0.18 37.02 -20.44
C LEU A 418 -0.41 37.98 -19.39
N GLU A 419 -0.23 39.29 -19.55
CA GLU A 419 -0.90 40.31 -18.74
C GLU A 419 -2.44 40.23 -18.88
N GLU A 420 -2.97 40.00 -20.08
CA GLU A 420 -4.42 39.79 -20.27
C GLU A 420 -4.93 38.53 -19.56
N VAL A 421 -4.11 37.47 -19.44
CA VAL A 421 -4.45 36.25 -18.67
C VAL A 421 -4.35 36.50 -17.16
N ILE A 422 -3.33 37.23 -16.70
CA ILE A 422 -3.19 37.60 -15.28
C ILE A 422 -4.37 38.48 -14.83
N ASN A 423 -4.76 39.48 -15.64
CA ASN A 423 -5.88 40.37 -15.36
C ASN A 423 -7.27 39.67 -15.37
N LYS A 424 -7.36 38.43 -15.88
CA LYS A 424 -8.57 37.57 -15.80
C LYS A 424 -8.61 36.72 -14.53
N LEU A 425 -7.57 36.73 -13.70
CA LEU A 425 -7.58 36.08 -12.39
C LEU A 425 -8.22 37.00 -11.35
N GLU A 426 -9.49 36.73 -10.99
CA GLU A 426 -10.19 37.45 -9.92
C GLU A 426 -9.37 37.47 -8.61
N PRO A 427 -9.29 38.60 -7.87
CA PRO A 427 -8.56 38.68 -6.60
C PRO A 427 -9.07 37.70 -5.53
N LEU A 428 -8.17 37.26 -4.65
CA LEU A 428 -8.48 36.31 -3.56
C LEU A 428 -9.56 36.81 -2.60
N ASP A 429 -9.60 38.12 -2.35
CA ASP A 429 -10.42 38.73 -1.29
C ASP A 429 -11.92 38.84 -1.63
N SER A 430 -12.32 38.59 -2.88
CA SER A 430 -13.72 38.74 -3.32
C SER A 430 -14.61 37.51 -3.08
N ALA A 431 -14.05 36.35 -2.71
CA ALA A 431 -14.82 35.11 -2.56
C ALA A 431 -14.49 34.24 -1.33
N CYS A 432 -13.48 34.61 -0.51
CA CYS A 432 -13.03 33.77 0.63
C CYS A 432 -13.29 34.38 2.03
N SER A 433 -14.01 35.51 2.15
CA SER A 433 -14.28 36.16 3.44
C SER A 433 -15.78 36.31 3.74
N SER A 434 -16.43 35.23 4.19
CA SER A 434 -17.77 35.26 4.83
C SER A 434 -18.22 33.91 5.42
N ARG A 435 -17.48 33.34 6.38
CA ARG A 435 -17.97 32.23 7.24
C ARG A 435 -18.39 32.65 8.65
N ARG A 436 -18.90 33.88 8.84
CA ARG A 436 -19.62 34.25 10.07
C ARG A 436 -20.57 35.47 9.99
N SER A 437 -21.53 35.47 9.05
CA SER A 437 -22.73 36.33 9.20
C SER A 437 -23.95 35.86 8.39
N SER A 438 -25.02 35.59 9.13
CA SER A 438 -26.43 35.90 8.87
C SER A 438 -27.10 35.53 7.54
N ILE A 439 -28.12 34.69 7.69
CA ILE A 439 -29.30 34.52 6.85
C ILE A 439 -29.81 35.80 6.15
N SER A 440 -30.00 35.74 4.83
CA SER A 440 -31.11 36.43 4.15
C SER A 440 -31.49 35.67 2.88
N SER A 441 -32.71 35.16 2.82
CA SER A 441 -33.24 34.40 1.68
C SER A 441 -34.05 35.30 0.76
N HIS A 442 -33.69 35.40 -0.52
CA HIS A 442 -34.62 35.85 -1.56
C HIS A 442 -34.40 35.10 -2.87
N GLU A 443 -35.52 34.71 -3.49
CA GLU A 443 -35.56 34.02 -4.78
C GLU A 443 -35.11 34.95 -5.91
N SER A 444 -34.32 34.42 -6.86
CA SER A 444 -33.81 35.20 -8.00
C SER A 444 -34.87 35.34 -9.09
N PHE A 445 -35.64 36.43 -9.05
CA PHE A 445 -36.56 36.82 -10.13
C PHE A 445 -35.78 37.28 -11.38
N ASN A 446 -36.08 36.71 -12.53
CA ASN A 446 -35.68 37.28 -13.82
C ASN A 446 -36.78 38.20 -14.35
N VAL A 447 -36.42 39.47 -14.56
CA VAL A 447 -37.28 40.48 -15.20
C VAL A 447 -36.94 40.52 -16.70
N LEU A 448 -37.96 40.69 -17.54
CA LEU A 448 -37.82 41.00 -18.96
C LEU A 448 -38.37 42.40 -19.21
N ASP A 449 -37.82 43.11 -20.22
CA ASP A 449 -38.07 44.54 -20.49
C ASP A 449 -39.53 44.92 -20.81
N CYS A 450 -40.44 43.95 -20.86
CA CYS A 450 -41.89 44.15 -20.97
C CYS A 450 -42.62 44.23 -19.61
N GLY A 451 -41.91 44.16 -18.47
CA GLY A 451 -42.48 44.42 -17.15
C GLY A 451 -43.34 43.30 -16.54
N ILE A 452 -43.20 42.05 -17.01
CA ILE A 452 -43.92 40.89 -16.47
C ILE A 452 -42.93 39.92 -15.82
N TYR A 453 -43.20 39.54 -14.57
CA TYR A 453 -42.38 38.62 -13.78
C TYR A 453 -42.70 37.16 -14.14
N ARG A 454 -41.67 36.33 -14.36
CA ARG A 454 -41.81 34.89 -14.61
C ARG A 454 -41.09 34.07 -13.54
N VAL A 455 -41.85 33.47 -12.63
CA VAL A 455 -41.35 32.46 -11.68
C VAL A 455 -41.07 31.17 -12.45
N ILE A 456 -39.90 30.55 -12.22
CA ILE A 456 -39.49 29.28 -12.84
C ILE A 456 -39.09 28.29 -11.73
N SER A 457 -40.05 27.47 -11.29
CA SER A 457 -39.76 26.35 -10.39
C SER A 457 -39.03 25.24 -11.16
N ARG A 458 -37.78 24.93 -10.79
CA ARG A 458 -37.00 23.83 -11.37
C ARG A 458 -37.21 22.52 -10.59
N ARG A 459 -38.38 21.88 -10.77
CA ARG A 459 -38.46 20.41 -10.62
C ARG A 459 -38.24 19.78 -11.99
N GLY A 460 -37.19 18.95 -12.11
CA GLY A 460 -36.88 18.19 -13.33
C GLY A 460 -35.84 18.84 -14.25
N SER A 461 -34.58 18.86 -13.79
CA SER A 461 -33.40 19.00 -14.67
C SER A 461 -32.21 18.35 -13.97
N GLN A 462 -31.82 17.15 -14.38
CA GLN A 462 -30.53 16.57 -14.01
C GLN A 462 -29.48 17.12 -14.98
N SER A 463 -28.44 17.77 -14.45
CA SER A 463 -27.33 18.33 -15.24
C SER A 463 -26.08 18.48 -14.38
N ASP A 464 -25.10 17.61 -14.63
CA ASP A 464 -23.65 17.78 -14.44
C ASP A 464 -23.15 18.46 -13.14
N GLU A 465 -23.17 17.71 -12.03
CA GLU A 465 -22.50 18.05 -10.75
C GLU A 465 -21.67 16.85 -10.21
N GLU A 466 -20.82 16.23 -11.05
CA GLU A 466 -19.87 15.17 -10.65
C GLU A 466 -18.45 15.34 -11.24
N THR A 467 -17.73 16.44 -10.92
CA THR A 467 -16.28 16.55 -11.21
C THR A 467 -15.49 17.25 -10.08
N GLY A 468 -15.67 16.82 -8.83
CA GLY A 468 -15.30 17.61 -7.64
C GLY A 468 -14.34 17.04 -6.58
N SER A 469 -14.10 15.72 -6.45
CA SER A 469 -13.54 15.19 -5.18
C SER A 469 -12.77 13.86 -5.23
N LEU A 470 -11.78 13.71 -6.13
CA LEU A 470 -10.79 12.61 -6.04
C LEU A 470 -9.36 13.13 -5.89
N ILE A 471 -8.66 12.62 -4.88
CA ILE A 471 -7.31 13.01 -4.49
C ILE A 471 -6.30 12.36 -5.44
N ASN A 472 -5.48 13.19 -6.10
CA ASN A 472 -4.39 12.71 -6.96
C ASN A 472 -3.31 12.01 -6.12
N GLN A 473 -3.33 10.68 -6.04
CA GLN A 473 -2.20 9.90 -5.51
C GLN A 473 -0.90 10.10 -6.33
N SER A 474 -0.98 10.75 -7.49
CA SER A 474 0.18 11.13 -8.31
C SER A 474 1.14 12.14 -7.64
N THR A 475 0.71 12.91 -6.62
CA THR A 475 1.58 13.92 -5.99
C THR A 475 2.65 13.27 -5.10
N SER A 476 2.25 12.29 -4.29
CA SER A 476 3.11 11.65 -3.27
C SER A 476 4.32 10.90 -3.83
N GLU A 477 4.31 10.50 -5.11
CA GLU A 477 5.46 9.86 -5.75
C GLU A 477 6.31 10.80 -6.61
N GLU A 478 5.75 11.87 -7.21
CA GLU A 478 6.57 12.86 -7.96
C GLU A 478 7.35 13.78 -7.01
N GLU A 479 6.92 13.92 -5.76
CA GLU A 479 7.68 14.62 -4.70
C GLU A 479 8.73 13.72 -4.02
N ARG A 480 8.55 12.39 -4.02
CA ARG A 480 9.56 11.42 -3.55
C ARG A 480 10.77 11.26 -4.47
N LEU A 481 10.75 11.85 -5.66
CA LEU A 481 11.86 11.85 -6.62
C LEU A 481 12.64 13.18 -6.65
N LYS A 482 12.61 13.95 -5.55
CA LYS A 482 13.21 15.29 -5.46
C LYS A 482 14.39 15.45 -4.49
N GLU A 483 14.69 14.44 -3.68
CA GLU A 483 15.95 14.40 -2.95
C GLU A 483 17.00 13.71 -3.83
N PHE A 484 18.23 14.25 -3.82
CA PHE A 484 19.38 13.84 -4.67
C PHE A 484 19.32 14.18 -6.18
N SER A 485 19.30 15.47 -6.53
CA SER A 485 19.94 15.92 -7.78
C SER A 485 20.42 17.38 -7.77
N PHE A 486 21.45 17.70 -6.98
CA PHE A 486 22.32 18.87 -7.23
C PHE A 486 23.73 18.65 -6.65
N VAL A 487 24.55 17.88 -7.37
CA VAL A 487 26.02 17.96 -7.31
C VAL A 487 26.49 18.17 -8.75
N GLN A 488 27.36 19.15 -8.93
CA GLN A 488 27.84 19.59 -10.24
C GLN A 488 29.20 18.94 -10.51
N GLU A 489 29.20 17.82 -11.23
CA GLU A 489 30.41 17.25 -11.82
C GLU A 489 30.52 17.70 -13.29
N GLU A 490 31.63 18.35 -13.65
CA GLU A 490 31.91 18.77 -15.03
C GLU A 490 32.62 17.65 -15.81
N ASP A 491 32.29 17.51 -17.10
CA ASP A 491 32.88 16.51 -17.98
C ASP A 491 34.41 16.69 -18.19
N GLN A 492 35.14 15.57 -18.25
CA GLN A 492 36.34 15.48 -19.08
C GLN A 492 36.29 14.25 -20.00
N VAL A 493 36.79 14.44 -21.22
CA VAL A 493 36.38 13.68 -22.42
C VAL A 493 37.24 12.42 -22.66
N GLU A 494 36.61 11.39 -23.25
CA GLU A 494 37.24 10.13 -23.69
C GLU A 494 38.42 10.34 -24.66
N GLN A 495 39.36 9.37 -24.67
CA GLN A 495 39.95 8.89 -25.93
C GLN A 495 40.04 7.36 -25.96
N ASP A 496 39.32 6.77 -26.92
CA ASP A 496 39.33 5.36 -27.32
C ASP A 496 40.53 5.03 -28.22
N PRO A 497 41.12 3.82 -28.16
CA PRO A 497 41.97 3.33 -29.25
C PRO A 497 41.59 1.93 -29.77
N GLN A 498 41.42 1.82 -31.09
CA GLN A 498 41.31 0.52 -31.79
C GLN A 498 42.48 0.24 -32.76
N SER A 499 42.80 -1.05 -32.87
CA SER A 499 43.41 -1.75 -34.03
C SER A 499 44.91 -1.61 -34.36
N SER A 500 45.66 -2.68 -34.11
CA SER A 500 46.68 -3.31 -35.00
C SER A 500 47.23 -4.58 -34.32
N GLU A 501 46.91 -5.80 -34.79
CA GLU A 501 47.71 -6.61 -35.74
C GLU A 501 49.03 -7.23 -35.20
N ARG A 502 48.91 -8.51 -34.77
CA ARG A 502 49.87 -9.65 -34.85
C ARG A 502 51.40 -9.43 -34.76
N THR A 503 52.04 -10.21 -33.87
CA THR A 503 53.23 -11.03 -34.21
C THR A 503 53.26 -12.31 -33.34
N GLU A 504 54.05 -13.32 -33.71
CA GLU A 504 54.11 -14.67 -33.10
C GLU A 504 55.49 -14.97 -32.44
N ALA A 505 55.52 -15.81 -31.38
CA ALA A 505 56.63 -16.70 -30.90
C ALA A 505 56.26 -17.22 -29.49
N GLU A 506 56.01 -18.51 -29.21
CA GLU A 506 56.88 -19.71 -29.19
C GLU A 506 57.63 -19.98 -27.84
N ARG A 507 57.11 -20.99 -27.09
CA ARG A 507 57.81 -21.95 -26.18
C ARG A 507 58.53 -21.38 -24.91
N SER A 508 58.87 -22.15 -23.87
CA SER A 508 58.74 -23.61 -23.59
C SER A 508 58.57 -23.91 -22.09
N GLU A 509 58.20 -25.14 -21.74
CA GLU A 509 57.96 -25.65 -20.38
C GLU A 509 59.23 -26.02 -19.57
N GLN A 510 59.11 -26.01 -18.24
CA GLN A 510 59.83 -26.84 -17.24
C GLN A 510 59.19 -26.60 -15.86
N GLY A 511 58.77 -27.58 -15.04
CA GLY A 511 58.69 -29.03 -15.29
C GLY A 511 57.76 -29.75 -14.28
N LEU A 512 57.34 -30.96 -14.67
CA LEU A 512 56.46 -31.93 -13.98
C LEU A 512 57.04 -32.46 -12.64
N GLN A 513 56.35 -33.25 -11.79
CA GLN A 513 55.20 -34.18 -11.97
C GLN A 513 54.28 -34.15 -10.70
N PHE A 514 53.64 -35.16 -10.06
CA PHE A 514 53.65 -36.63 -10.22
C PHE A 514 52.31 -37.36 -9.86
N HIS A 515 51.34 -37.29 -10.78
CA HIS A 515 50.23 -38.27 -11.01
C HIS A 515 49.06 -38.29 -10.00
N LEU A 516 47.76 -38.44 -10.37
CA LEU A 516 47.01 -39.22 -11.40
C LEU A 516 46.65 -40.67 -10.95
N PRO A 517 45.45 -41.21 -11.25
CA PRO A 517 44.77 -41.22 -12.56
C PRO A 517 43.38 -40.50 -12.60
N LEU A 518 42.78 -40.06 -13.71
CA LEU A 518 42.55 -40.63 -15.07
C LEU A 518 41.65 -41.89 -15.07
N SER A 519 40.73 -42.14 -16.02
CA SER A 519 40.33 -41.49 -17.29
C SER A 519 38.83 -41.84 -17.57
N PHE A 520 38.13 -41.56 -18.70
CA PHE A 520 38.48 -41.05 -20.03
C PHE A 520 37.24 -40.39 -20.71
N ARG A 521 37.04 -40.53 -22.04
CA ARG A 521 35.78 -40.28 -22.79
C ARG A 521 35.47 -41.47 -23.76
N PRO A 522 34.85 -41.35 -24.96
CA PRO A 522 33.47 -41.89 -25.15
C PRO A 522 33.26 -42.82 -26.38
N LYS A 523 32.14 -43.55 -26.44
CA LYS A 523 31.36 -43.91 -27.67
C LYS A 523 30.07 -44.73 -27.38
N PRO A 524 29.06 -44.74 -28.27
CA PRO A 524 27.83 -45.57 -28.22
C PRO A 524 28.01 -46.88 -29.06
N PRO A 525 26.99 -47.76 -29.35
CA PRO A 525 25.54 -47.68 -29.10
C PRO A 525 24.79 -49.02 -28.72
N ARG A 526 23.44 -48.93 -28.64
CA ARG A 526 22.41 -50.01 -28.80
C ARG A 526 22.16 -51.02 -27.66
N ILE A 527 21.00 -51.71 -27.77
CA ILE A 527 20.32 -52.67 -26.87
C ILE A 527 19.48 -51.97 -25.77
N ALA A 528 18.16 -52.23 -25.62
CA ALA A 528 17.20 -52.87 -26.54
C ALA A 528 15.74 -52.42 -26.30
N LEU A 529 14.91 -52.62 -27.33
CA LEU A 529 13.45 -52.48 -27.32
C LEU A 529 12.78 -53.49 -26.36
N GLN A 530 12.51 -53.12 -25.10
CA GLN A 530 11.73 -53.98 -24.19
C GLN A 530 10.81 -53.24 -23.19
N ALA A 531 10.62 -51.93 -23.34
CA ALA A 531 9.74 -51.12 -22.45
C ALA A 531 8.57 -50.41 -23.18
N VAL A 532 8.45 -50.55 -24.51
CA VAL A 532 7.41 -49.89 -25.33
C VAL A 532 6.31 -50.88 -25.77
N LYS A 533 6.43 -52.16 -25.38
CA LYS A 533 5.57 -53.25 -25.86
C LYS A 533 4.23 -53.36 -25.11
N ASP A 534 4.23 -53.04 -23.82
CA ASP A 534 3.12 -53.42 -22.94
C ASP A 534 2.11 -52.29 -22.69
N SER A 535 2.40 -51.05 -23.12
CA SER A 535 1.52 -49.88 -22.96
C SER A 535 0.67 -49.56 -24.21
N VAL A 536 0.89 -50.25 -25.33
CA VAL A 536 0.19 -50.03 -26.62
C VAL A 536 -0.89 -51.10 -26.89
N SER A 537 -0.89 -52.20 -26.14
CA SER A 537 -1.80 -53.33 -26.31
C SER A 537 -3.22 -53.11 -25.76
N SER A 538 -3.41 -52.12 -24.87
CA SER A 538 -4.67 -51.87 -24.15
C SER A 538 -5.63 -50.89 -24.85
N PHE A 539 -5.11 -49.97 -25.68
CA PHE A 539 -5.89 -48.83 -26.18
C PHE A 539 -6.57 -49.07 -27.54
N VAL A 540 -6.14 -50.07 -28.31
CA VAL A 540 -6.55 -50.30 -29.72
C VAL A 540 -7.74 -51.29 -29.83
N LYS A 541 -8.56 -51.45 -28.77
CA LYS A 541 -9.56 -52.53 -28.71
C LYS A 541 -10.98 -52.14 -28.23
N LYS A 542 -11.34 -50.86 -28.28
CA LYS A 542 -12.70 -50.38 -27.93
C LYS A 542 -13.33 -49.35 -28.90
N THR A 543 -12.74 -49.11 -30.07
CA THR A 543 -13.23 -48.12 -31.04
C THR A 543 -13.26 -48.66 -32.48
N THR A 544 -14.08 -49.70 -32.74
CA THR A 544 -14.58 -50.02 -34.09
C THR A 544 -15.67 -51.10 -34.05
N GLU A 545 -16.95 -50.72 -33.92
CA GLU A 545 -18.03 -51.44 -34.62
C GLU A 545 -19.29 -50.60 -34.88
N LYS A 546 -19.96 -50.92 -35.99
CA LYS A 546 -21.04 -50.23 -36.73
C LYS A 546 -22.19 -49.69 -35.83
N ILE A 547 -22.78 -48.51 -36.05
CA ILE A 547 -23.44 -47.93 -37.24
C ILE A 547 -24.76 -48.62 -37.65
N ASN A 548 -25.86 -47.87 -37.41
CA ASN A 548 -27.19 -47.86 -38.03
C ASN A 548 -28.06 -49.14 -38.08
N THR A 549 -29.07 -49.16 -37.21
CA THR A 549 -30.47 -49.60 -37.45
C THR A 549 -31.39 -48.91 -36.41
N LEU A 550 -32.70 -48.70 -36.59
CA LEU A 550 -33.54 -48.90 -37.79
C LEU A 550 -34.45 -47.66 -38.05
N GLN A 551 -35.74 -47.67 -37.65
CA GLN A 551 -36.77 -46.68 -38.02
C GLN A 551 -37.92 -46.56 -36.98
N MET A 552 -38.53 -45.37 -36.99
CA MET A 552 -39.92 -44.95 -36.65
C MET A 552 -40.97 -45.99 -36.19
N ASN A 553 -41.78 -45.63 -35.17
CA ASN A 553 -43.08 -44.96 -35.43
C ASN A 553 -43.75 -44.35 -34.17
N SER A 554 -44.73 -43.47 -34.41
CA SER A 554 -45.63 -42.88 -33.41
C SER A 554 -46.88 -43.75 -33.19
N GLU A 555 -47.64 -43.52 -32.09
CA GLU A 555 -49.12 -43.36 -32.13
C GLU A 555 -49.74 -42.98 -30.76
N LEU A 556 -50.77 -42.12 -30.78
CA LEU A 556 -52.07 -42.14 -30.03
C LEU A 556 -52.10 -42.47 -28.51
N ARG A 557 -52.81 -41.79 -27.59
CA ARG A 557 -53.92 -40.78 -27.54
C ARG A 557 -53.81 -40.04 -26.17
N GLN A 558 -54.55 -38.98 -25.78
CA GLN A 558 -55.69 -38.22 -26.34
C GLN A 558 -55.66 -36.75 -25.83
N ARG A 559 -56.49 -35.85 -26.38
CA ARG A 559 -56.73 -34.49 -25.85
C ARG A 559 -58.13 -34.36 -25.22
N SER A 560 -58.24 -33.51 -24.21
CA SER A 560 -59.29 -32.49 -24.06
C SER A 560 -59.05 -31.65 -22.79
N ASP A 561 -59.47 -30.39 -22.66
CA ASP A 561 -59.40 -29.16 -23.46
C ASP A 561 -60.24 -28.09 -22.71
N PHE A 562 -60.08 -26.80 -23.07
CA PHE A 562 -60.89 -25.63 -22.65
C PHE A 562 -60.71 -24.99 -21.26
N LYS A 563 -60.81 -23.65 -21.30
CA LYS A 563 -61.15 -22.74 -20.18
C LYS A 563 -62.68 -22.66 -20.08
N GLU A 564 -63.22 -22.35 -18.91
CA GLU A 564 -63.89 -21.05 -18.67
C GLU A 564 -64.26 -20.85 -17.19
N SER A 565 -64.65 -19.63 -16.85
CA SER A 565 -65.07 -19.23 -15.50
C SER A 565 -66.56 -19.52 -15.28
N ALA A 566 -66.90 -20.29 -14.24
CA ALA A 566 -68.24 -20.32 -13.67
C ALA A 566 -68.19 -20.51 -12.14
N GLN A 567 -69.14 -19.87 -11.47
CA GLN A 567 -69.30 -19.70 -10.03
C GLN A 567 -70.20 -20.80 -9.43
N ALA A 568 -70.31 -20.82 -8.10
CA ALA A 568 -71.27 -21.62 -7.30
C ALA A 568 -71.01 -23.14 -7.23
N ASP A 569 -71.42 -23.92 -6.21
CA ASP A 569 -71.85 -23.73 -4.79
C ASP A 569 -72.16 -25.18 -4.27
N THR A 570 -72.36 -25.54 -3.00
CA THR A 570 -72.14 -24.93 -1.67
C THR A 570 -71.95 -26.07 -0.65
N THR A 571 -71.15 -25.84 0.39
CA THR A 571 -71.40 -26.26 1.80
C THR A 571 -70.32 -25.59 2.65
N SER A 572 -70.52 -24.42 3.29
CA SER A 572 -71.35 -24.15 4.48
C SER A 572 -70.92 -24.97 5.71
N SER A 573 -70.62 -24.42 6.88
CA SER A 573 -71.04 -23.14 7.50
C SER A 573 -69.92 -22.06 7.60
N TYR A 574 -70.16 -20.76 7.40
CA TYR A 574 -70.97 -19.77 8.19
C TYR A 574 -70.29 -19.34 9.52
N SER A 575 -70.06 -18.05 9.86
CA SER A 575 -69.99 -16.79 9.07
C SER A 575 -69.34 -15.63 9.88
N GLU A 576 -68.99 -14.57 9.15
CA GLU A 576 -68.94 -13.13 9.53
C GLU A 576 -70.22 -12.64 10.27
N GLU A 577 -70.37 -11.45 10.87
CA GLU A 577 -69.52 -10.33 11.35
C GLU A 577 -70.42 -9.42 12.24
N MET A 578 -69.83 -8.50 13.01
CA MET A 578 -70.52 -7.38 13.74
C MET A 578 -71.53 -7.82 14.84
N ASP A 579 -71.71 -7.08 15.94
CA ASP A 579 -71.62 -5.62 16.12
C ASP A 579 -71.03 -5.22 17.51
N ASN A 580 -71.02 -3.92 17.81
CA ASN A 580 -70.36 -3.27 18.96
C ASN A 580 -70.92 -3.64 20.35
N GLU A 581 -70.02 -3.79 21.34
CA GLU A 581 -70.17 -3.20 22.69
C GLU A 581 -68.77 -3.05 23.37
N VAL A 582 -68.66 -2.20 24.41
CA VAL A 582 -67.39 -1.55 24.84
C VAL A 582 -66.85 -2.09 26.19
N TYR A 583 -65.54 -1.89 26.43
CA TYR A 583 -64.70 -1.99 27.66
C TYR A 583 -63.54 -2.98 27.47
N ASP A 584 -62.26 -2.67 27.75
CA ASP A 584 -61.53 -1.39 27.89
C ASP A 584 -60.02 -1.70 27.66
N GLU A 585 -59.13 -0.70 27.68
CA GLU A 585 -57.67 -0.80 27.42
C GLU A 585 -57.27 -1.20 25.98
N MET A 586 -56.39 -0.50 25.24
CA MET A 586 -55.74 0.80 25.46
C MET A 586 -55.71 1.61 24.13
N PRO A 587 -56.46 2.71 23.99
CA PRO A 587 -56.16 3.73 22.98
C PRO A 587 -54.82 4.45 23.24
N ASN A 588 -54.28 4.29 24.47
CA ASN A 588 -53.04 4.94 24.91
C ASN A 588 -51.81 4.54 24.10
N THR A 589 -51.71 3.33 23.51
CA THR A 589 -50.46 2.94 22.82
C THR A 589 -50.21 3.71 21.53
N GLU A 590 -51.26 4.06 20.78
CA GLU A 590 -51.11 4.92 19.60
C GLU A 590 -50.99 6.40 20.00
N ALA A 591 -51.72 6.83 21.04
CA ALA A 591 -51.60 8.19 21.59
C ALA A 591 -50.21 8.48 22.18
N ASP A 592 -49.64 7.55 22.95
CA ASP A 592 -48.26 7.59 23.45
C ASP A 592 -47.27 7.80 22.29
N MET A 593 -47.38 6.99 21.23
CA MET A 593 -46.43 7.06 20.11
C MET A 593 -46.62 8.34 19.28
N GLN A 594 -47.81 8.95 19.27
CA GLN A 594 -48.05 10.29 18.72
C GLN A 594 -47.47 11.39 19.63
N GLU A 595 -47.59 11.28 20.95
CA GLU A 595 -46.98 12.20 21.92
C GLU A 595 -45.44 12.14 21.87
N LEU A 596 -44.87 10.94 21.79
CA LEU A 596 -43.43 10.72 21.61
C LEU A 596 -42.94 11.32 20.28
N ARG A 597 -43.73 11.21 19.19
CA ARG A 597 -43.42 11.90 17.92
C ARG A 597 -43.44 13.42 18.14
N ALA A 598 -44.48 13.99 18.73
CA ALA A 598 -44.60 15.43 18.97
C ALA A 598 -43.46 15.99 19.85
N ALA A 599 -43.14 15.33 20.96
CA ALA A 599 -42.04 15.73 21.85
C ALA A 599 -40.66 15.62 21.16
N THR A 600 -40.47 14.59 20.33
CA THR A 600 -39.23 14.39 19.57
C THR A 600 -39.07 15.41 18.44
N GLU A 601 -40.15 15.74 17.72
CA GLU A 601 -40.17 16.80 16.71
C GLU A 601 -39.96 18.19 17.36
N GLN A 602 -40.55 18.46 18.52
CA GLN A 602 -40.32 19.67 19.30
C GLN A 602 -38.85 19.80 19.70
N ALA A 603 -38.26 18.77 20.33
CA ALA A 603 -36.87 18.79 20.75
C ALA A 603 -35.90 18.97 19.56
N ILE A 604 -36.16 18.31 18.43
CA ILE A 604 -35.38 18.52 17.19
C ILE A 604 -35.55 19.94 16.63
N SER A 605 -36.75 20.53 16.71
CA SER A 605 -36.97 21.91 16.25
C SER A 605 -36.24 22.95 17.12
N GLN A 606 -36.10 22.71 18.43
CA GLN A 606 -35.28 23.53 19.32
C GLN A 606 -33.78 23.34 19.02
N ILE A 607 -33.32 22.09 18.82
CA ILE A 607 -31.92 21.76 18.54
C ILE A 607 -31.47 22.18 17.13
N GLN A 608 -32.39 22.53 16.23
CA GLN A 608 -32.06 23.20 14.97
C GLN A 608 -31.62 24.67 15.15
N ASP A 609 -31.87 25.30 16.30
CA ASP A 609 -31.25 26.59 16.61
C ASP A 609 -29.77 26.39 16.98
N PRO A 610 -28.81 26.98 16.22
CA PRO A 610 -27.39 26.87 16.54
C PRO A 610 -27.01 27.52 17.88
N LEU A 611 -27.86 28.37 18.48
CA LEU A 611 -27.64 28.89 19.84
C LEU A 611 -27.94 27.83 20.90
N VAL A 612 -28.96 26.99 20.69
CA VAL A 612 -29.30 25.88 21.60
C VAL A 612 -28.28 24.75 21.44
N LEU A 613 -27.97 24.34 20.20
CA LEU A 613 -27.05 23.23 19.92
C LEU A 613 -25.59 23.50 20.37
N LEU A 614 -25.15 24.76 20.40
CA LEU A 614 -23.78 25.13 20.77
C LEU A 614 -23.62 25.52 22.26
N ASP A 615 -24.71 25.62 23.03
CA ASP A 615 -24.65 25.81 24.49
C ASP A 615 -24.98 24.48 25.21
N PRO A 616 -24.02 23.84 25.89
CA PRO A 616 -24.25 22.62 26.65
C PRO A 616 -25.33 22.74 27.74
N ALA A 617 -25.63 23.95 28.23
CA ALA A 617 -26.72 24.16 29.19
C ALA A 617 -28.08 24.10 28.50
N CYS A 618 -28.31 24.88 27.45
CA CYS A 618 -29.59 24.88 26.72
C CYS A 618 -29.86 23.55 26.03
N LEU A 619 -28.84 22.92 25.42
CA LEU A 619 -28.97 21.58 24.84
C LEU A 619 -29.33 20.52 25.88
N ARG A 620 -28.78 20.61 27.10
CA ARG A 620 -29.17 19.77 28.23
C ARG A 620 -30.62 20.03 28.64
N GLU A 621 -31.06 21.28 28.72
CA GLU A 621 -32.44 21.63 29.11
C GLU A 621 -33.45 21.01 28.13
N THR A 622 -33.30 21.23 26.81
CA THR A 622 -34.14 20.60 25.77
C THR A 622 -34.17 19.08 25.88
N LEU A 623 -33.03 18.43 26.11
CA LEU A 623 -32.98 16.96 26.22
C LEU A 623 -33.57 16.44 27.54
N LEU A 624 -33.54 17.21 28.62
CA LEU A 624 -34.20 16.88 29.88
C LEU A 624 -35.71 17.17 29.87
N GLU A 625 -36.21 18.07 29.03
CA GLU A 625 -37.65 18.19 28.73
C GLU A 625 -38.17 16.98 27.95
N TRP A 626 -37.37 16.45 27.00
CA TRP A 626 -37.71 15.30 26.17
C TRP A 626 -37.61 13.95 26.90
N LEU A 627 -36.60 13.77 27.75
CA LEU A 627 -36.29 12.49 28.41
C LEU A 627 -37.49 11.85 29.15
N PRO A 628 -38.29 12.55 29.98
CA PRO A 628 -39.42 11.93 30.69
C PRO A 628 -40.47 11.32 29.76
N VAL A 629 -40.66 11.87 28.55
CA VAL A 629 -41.57 11.32 27.54
C VAL A 629 -41.01 10.03 26.96
N LEU A 630 -39.69 9.97 26.70
CA LEU A 630 -39.00 8.73 26.31
C LEU A 630 -39.13 7.65 27.39
N GLU A 631 -38.83 7.98 28.65
CA GLU A 631 -38.81 7.00 29.74
C GLU A 631 -40.20 6.46 30.05
N ARG A 632 -41.24 7.30 30.04
CA ARG A 632 -42.64 6.89 30.25
C ARG A 632 -43.13 5.90 29.18
N ILE A 633 -42.62 6.00 27.95
CA ILE A 633 -43.19 5.30 26.78
C ILE A 633 -42.36 4.08 26.36
N LEU A 634 -41.03 4.17 26.45
CA LEU A 634 -40.08 3.13 26.01
C LEU A 634 -39.14 2.62 27.13
N GLY A 635 -39.30 3.09 28.38
CA GLY A 635 -38.48 2.69 29.51
C GLY A 635 -38.78 1.30 30.08
N PRO A 636 -38.23 0.97 31.26
CA PRO A 636 -38.56 -0.27 31.98
C PRO A 636 -39.93 -0.19 32.65
N GLU A 637 -40.75 -1.24 32.48
CA GLU A 637 -41.99 -1.40 33.23
C GLU A 637 -41.67 -1.72 34.70
N GLU A 638 -41.85 -0.72 35.56
CA GLU A 638 -41.71 -0.90 37.01
C GLU A 638 -42.72 -1.94 37.51
N HIS A 639 -42.21 -3.10 37.93
CA HIS A 639 -43.02 -4.11 38.61
C HIS A 639 -43.36 -3.58 40.01
N GLY A 640 -44.49 -2.89 40.09
CA GLY A 640 -44.92 -2.16 41.28
C GLY A 640 -44.94 -3.02 42.54
N SER A 641 -44.32 -2.51 43.60
CA SER A 641 -44.27 -3.13 44.94
C SER A 641 -45.64 -3.12 45.64
N GLY A 642 -46.59 -3.90 45.11
CA GLY A 642 -47.91 -4.11 45.69
C GLY A 642 -47.84 -4.92 46.98
N ALA A 643 -47.93 -4.26 48.13
CA ALA A 643 -47.83 -4.92 49.43
C ALA A 643 -49.09 -5.76 49.77
N ALA A 644 -48.92 -7.08 49.87
CA ALA A 644 -49.92 -8.00 50.41
C ALA A 644 -49.33 -8.80 51.58
N LYS A 645 -50.00 -8.78 52.74
CA LYS A 645 -49.72 -9.66 53.89
C LYS A 645 -50.69 -10.84 53.87
N VAL A 646 -50.25 -12.02 54.30
CA VAL A 646 -50.82 -12.82 55.42
C VAL A 646 -50.22 -14.23 55.44
N ASP A 647 -49.69 -14.60 56.62
CA ASP A 647 -49.58 -15.89 57.30
C ASP A 647 -49.76 -17.24 56.52
N GLY A 648 -48.73 -18.10 56.60
CA GLY A 648 -48.68 -19.10 57.70
C GLY A 648 -49.15 -20.55 57.49
N ALA A 649 -48.18 -21.47 57.32
CA ALA A 649 -48.13 -22.88 57.80
C ALA A 649 -48.92 -24.02 57.09
N GLY A 650 -48.32 -25.24 57.14
CA GLY A 650 -48.80 -26.53 56.59
C GLY A 650 -48.04 -26.94 55.31
N GLU A 651 -47.12 -27.92 55.26
CA GLU A 651 -47.13 -29.36 55.64
C GLU A 651 -48.21 -30.19 54.90
N GLU A 652 -47.95 -31.35 54.29
CA GLU A 652 -46.77 -32.24 54.16
C GLU A 652 -46.79 -32.88 52.73
N ARG A 653 -45.67 -33.07 51.97
CA ARG A 653 -44.60 -34.11 52.02
C ARG A 653 -44.92 -35.42 51.26
N TRP A 654 -43.85 -36.19 51.00
CA TRP A 654 -43.72 -37.66 50.91
C TRP A 654 -43.39 -38.26 49.53
N GLU A 655 -42.38 -39.13 49.37
CA GLU A 655 -40.97 -39.06 49.83
C GLU A 655 -40.10 -40.08 49.05
N ARG A 656 -38.82 -39.74 48.80
CA ARG A 656 -37.68 -40.67 48.52
C ARG A 656 -37.67 -41.51 47.21
N ASP A 657 -36.52 -41.95 46.65
CA ASP A 657 -35.13 -41.98 47.16
C ASP A 657 -34.03 -42.06 46.04
N TYR A 658 -32.76 -41.93 46.46
CA TYR A 658 -31.49 -42.36 45.82
C TYR A 658 -30.77 -41.57 44.67
N LEU A 659 -29.43 -41.48 44.88
CA LEU A 659 -28.29 -41.29 43.94
C LEU A 659 -27.83 -39.88 43.50
N ASN A 660 -27.17 -39.23 44.47
CA ASN A 660 -25.87 -38.54 44.40
C ASN A 660 -24.76 -39.42 43.70
N PRO A 661 -23.47 -39.00 43.47
CA PRO A 661 -22.72 -37.84 44.01
C PRO A 661 -21.88 -37.07 42.94
N CYS A 662 -21.01 -36.07 43.21
CA CYS A 662 -20.35 -35.47 44.39
C CYS A 662 -20.35 -33.93 44.21
N SER A 663 -20.65 -33.07 45.20
CA SER A 663 -19.82 -32.59 46.35
C SER A 663 -18.38 -32.16 45.96
N GLU A 664 -17.94 -30.90 46.03
CA GLU A 664 -17.95 -29.90 47.14
C GLU A 664 -16.99 -30.20 48.31
N GLN A 665 -16.04 -29.27 48.53
CA GLN A 665 -15.46 -28.77 49.80
C GLN A 665 -14.38 -27.72 49.41
N GLN A 666 -14.26 -26.48 49.92
CA GLN A 666 -14.78 -25.70 51.07
C GLN A 666 -13.78 -25.48 52.24
N GLU A 667 -13.43 -24.19 52.42
CA GLU A 667 -12.99 -23.42 53.61
C GLU A 667 -11.80 -23.82 54.52
N GLU A 668 -10.86 -22.86 54.58
CA GLU A 668 -10.08 -22.32 55.71
C GLU A 668 -9.72 -23.11 57.01
N SER A 669 -8.40 -23.15 57.26
CA SER A 669 -7.71 -22.82 58.53
C SER A 669 -7.36 -23.91 59.59
N PHE A 670 -6.07 -23.86 60.00
CA PHE A 670 -5.38 -24.38 61.21
C PHE A 670 -5.94 -25.56 62.06
N SER A 671 -5.14 -26.64 62.24
CA SER A 671 -4.41 -26.91 63.53
C SER A 671 -3.71 -28.29 63.67
N ILE A 672 -2.38 -28.25 63.91
CA ILE A 672 -1.61 -28.95 64.98
C ILE A 672 -1.54 -30.52 65.10
N SER A 673 -0.29 -31.03 64.94
CA SER A 673 0.35 -32.23 65.56
C SER A 673 0.00 -33.67 65.10
N GLY A 674 1.03 -34.55 65.05
CA GLY A 674 0.87 -36.00 64.83
C GLY A 674 2.08 -36.78 64.27
N GLU A 675 3.23 -36.78 64.95
CA GLU A 675 4.37 -37.70 64.69
C GLU A 675 4.05 -39.16 65.14
N PRO A 676 4.90 -40.21 64.93
CA PRO A 676 6.27 -40.30 64.34
C PRO A 676 6.35 -41.38 63.21
N THR A 677 7.45 -42.02 62.77
CA THR A 677 8.84 -42.20 63.29
C THR A 677 9.84 -42.62 62.18
N GLU A 678 11.14 -42.32 62.37
CA GLU A 678 12.35 -43.05 61.91
C GLU A 678 12.65 -43.26 60.39
N SER A 679 13.91 -43.24 59.91
CA SER A 679 15.20 -42.76 60.47
C SER A 679 16.36 -42.75 59.44
N ILE A 680 17.51 -42.17 59.85
CA ILE A 680 18.88 -42.23 59.25
C ILE A 680 19.07 -41.29 58.02
N THR A 681 19.68 -40.08 58.11
CA THR A 681 21.03 -39.63 58.61
C THR A 681 22.20 -40.08 57.71
N GLU A 682 23.39 -39.46 57.63
CA GLU A 682 24.14 -38.46 58.43
C GLU A 682 25.30 -37.95 57.52
N ASP A 683 25.94 -36.78 57.59
CA ASP A 683 25.63 -35.35 57.92
C ASP A 683 26.83 -34.52 57.34
N GLU A 684 27.07 -33.20 57.42
CA GLU A 684 26.55 -32.03 58.19
C GLU A 684 26.65 -30.79 57.19
N LYS A 685 27.00 -29.51 57.43
CA LYS A 685 27.43 -28.69 58.58
C LYS A 685 27.08 -27.18 58.42
N LYS A 686 26.87 -26.57 59.58
CA LYS A 686 26.90 -25.17 60.12
C LYS A 686 27.87 -24.11 59.50
N GLU A 687 27.80 -22.80 59.85
CA GLU A 687 27.28 -22.15 61.08
C GLU A 687 26.82 -20.66 60.92
N GLU A 688 25.91 -20.24 61.80
CA GLU A 688 25.64 -18.89 62.40
C GLU A 688 25.61 -17.56 61.59
N SER A 689 24.53 -16.79 61.86
CA SER A 689 24.36 -15.33 61.62
C SER A 689 24.76 -14.50 62.84
N PRO A 690 25.11 -13.20 62.70
CA PRO A 690 24.18 -12.17 63.24
C PRO A 690 24.23 -10.77 62.55
N GLU A 691 23.45 -9.80 63.09
CA GLU A 691 23.59 -8.32 62.94
C GLU A 691 23.29 -7.66 61.56
N LEU A 692 22.88 -6.39 61.41
CA LEU A 692 22.08 -5.46 62.26
C LEU A 692 21.36 -4.42 61.35
N GLY A 693 20.27 -3.77 61.79
CA GLY A 693 19.42 -2.90 60.94
C GLY A 693 19.83 -1.41 60.84
N GLY A 694 19.43 -0.71 59.74
CA GLY A 694 20.05 0.57 59.33
C GLY A 694 19.22 1.71 58.69
N LYS A 695 17.88 1.73 58.78
CA LYS A 695 16.96 2.88 58.47
C LYS A 695 16.90 3.49 57.04
N LYS A 696 15.75 3.23 56.39
CA LYS A 696 14.83 4.18 55.70
C LYS A 696 15.36 5.40 54.91
N ALA A 697 14.85 5.50 53.67
CA ALA A 697 14.10 6.68 53.21
C ALA A 697 12.80 6.22 52.50
N GLN A 698 11.63 6.76 52.87
CA GLN A 698 10.33 6.42 52.26
C GLN A 698 9.28 7.52 52.52
N CYS A 699 8.69 8.05 51.45
CA CYS A 699 7.39 8.73 51.36
C CYS A 699 6.78 8.28 50.00
N HIS A 700 5.53 7.83 49.85
CA HIS A 700 4.22 8.40 50.25
C HIS A 700 3.92 9.73 49.51
N SER A 701 2.73 9.97 48.95
CA SER A 701 1.43 9.26 48.99
C SER A 701 1.22 8.22 47.85
N ALA A 702 0.33 7.23 47.91
CA ALA A 702 -0.83 6.94 48.78
C ALA A 702 -2.11 7.77 48.53
N ASP A 703 -2.74 7.58 47.37
CA ASP A 703 -4.18 7.80 47.21
C ASP A 703 -4.97 6.52 47.46
N LYS A 704 -6.26 6.67 47.78
CA LYS A 704 -7.13 5.59 48.26
C LYS A 704 -7.94 5.00 47.12
N GLU A 705 -8.18 3.68 47.15
CA GLU A 705 -9.40 3.16 46.55
C GLU A 705 -10.61 3.78 47.28
N PRO A 706 -11.61 4.32 46.55
CA PRO A 706 -12.87 4.68 47.17
C PRO A 706 -13.64 3.39 47.52
N GLU A 707 -14.12 3.29 48.76
CA GLU A 707 -15.07 2.23 49.13
C GLU A 707 -16.38 2.41 48.35
N SER A 708 -16.48 1.80 47.16
CA SER A 708 -17.71 1.81 46.39
C SER A 708 -18.81 1.10 47.18
N SER A 709 -19.92 1.80 47.41
CA SER A 709 -21.10 1.29 48.12
C SER A 709 -21.60 -0.05 47.59
N LYS A 710 -22.34 -0.80 48.41
CA LYS A 710 -23.11 -1.98 47.99
C LYS A 710 -24.18 -1.58 46.97
N GLY A 711 -23.80 -1.48 45.71
CA GLY A 711 -24.71 -1.24 44.59
C GLY A 711 -25.62 -2.44 44.32
N SER A 712 -26.80 -2.15 43.78
CA SER A 712 -27.59 -3.13 43.04
C SER A 712 -26.78 -3.73 41.88
N PRO A 713 -27.07 -4.96 41.43
CA PRO A 713 -26.48 -5.46 40.19
C PRO A 713 -26.78 -4.50 39.02
N PRO A 714 -25.86 -4.35 38.04
CA PRO A 714 -26.08 -3.46 36.90
C PRO A 714 -27.29 -3.92 36.09
N GLU A 715 -28.09 -2.96 35.60
CA GLU A 715 -29.32 -3.27 34.87
C GLU A 715 -29.03 -4.09 33.59
N PRO A 716 -29.92 -5.04 33.21
CA PRO A 716 -29.72 -5.85 32.01
C PRO A 716 -29.82 -5.00 30.75
N VAL A 717 -28.94 -5.26 29.77
CA VAL A 717 -28.91 -4.49 28.52
C VAL A 717 -30.14 -4.77 27.65
N ARG A 718 -30.77 -3.70 27.15
CA ARG A 718 -31.92 -3.78 26.24
C ARG A 718 -31.49 -3.61 24.78
N VAL A 719 -31.34 -4.74 24.11
CA VAL A 719 -30.90 -4.83 22.70
C VAL A 719 -32.04 -4.67 21.70
N GLY A 720 -33.29 -4.94 22.10
CA GLY A 720 -34.51 -4.71 21.31
C GLY A 720 -35.46 -3.73 21.99
N SER A 721 -36.34 -3.08 21.22
CA SER A 721 -37.32 -2.12 21.74
C SER A 721 -38.52 -2.84 22.40
N PRO A 722 -39.06 -2.34 23.53
CA PRO A 722 -40.20 -2.97 24.21
C PRO A 722 -41.52 -2.78 23.44
N LYS A 723 -41.66 -1.66 22.71
CA LYS A 723 -42.77 -1.38 21.78
C LYS A 723 -42.20 -1.23 20.36
N PRO A 724 -42.94 -1.56 19.29
CA PRO A 724 -42.47 -1.38 17.92
C PRO A 724 -42.41 0.10 17.55
N VAL A 725 -41.22 0.60 17.20
CA VAL A 725 -41.00 2.02 16.86
C VAL A 725 -41.19 2.23 15.34
N PRO A 726 -42.03 3.18 14.89
CA PRO A 726 -42.14 3.56 13.49
C PRO A 726 -40.80 4.03 12.89
N SER A 727 -40.52 3.61 11.65
CA SER A 727 -39.21 3.87 11.00
C SER A 727 -38.94 5.34 10.70
N ASP A 728 -39.98 6.16 10.56
CA ASP A 728 -39.89 7.62 10.43
C ASP A 728 -39.50 8.30 11.75
N LEU A 729 -40.00 7.79 12.88
CA LEU A 729 -39.69 8.30 14.22
C LEU A 729 -38.30 7.82 14.71
N LEU A 730 -37.90 6.61 14.32
CA LEU A 730 -36.66 5.97 14.80
C LEU A 730 -35.40 6.81 14.55
N ALA A 731 -35.22 7.38 13.35
CA ALA A 731 -34.03 8.18 13.03
C ALA A 731 -33.89 9.42 13.94
N ASN A 732 -35.02 10.07 14.22
CA ASN A 732 -35.10 11.24 15.10
C ASN A 732 -34.80 10.86 16.56
N LEU A 733 -35.38 9.76 17.06
CA LEU A 733 -35.08 9.22 18.40
C LEU A 733 -33.60 8.83 18.53
N THR A 734 -33.02 8.20 17.51
CA THR A 734 -31.58 7.85 17.48
C THR A 734 -30.69 9.07 17.59
N GLN A 735 -31.01 10.17 16.91
CA GLN A 735 -30.25 11.41 17.00
C GLN A 735 -30.28 11.98 18.43
N LEU A 736 -31.47 12.10 19.05
CA LEU A 736 -31.62 12.65 20.40
C LEU A 736 -31.00 11.76 21.47
N ALA A 737 -31.26 10.45 21.44
CA ALA A 737 -30.72 9.49 22.41
C ALA A 737 -29.18 9.44 22.36
N THR A 738 -28.59 9.52 21.16
CA THR A 738 -27.12 9.53 21.02
C THR A 738 -26.53 10.85 21.53
N LEU A 739 -27.15 12.00 21.24
CA LEU A 739 -26.73 13.30 21.79
C LEU A 739 -26.80 13.33 23.33
N TYR A 740 -27.89 12.81 23.91
CA TYR A 740 -28.01 12.70 25.38
C TYR A 740 -26.92 11.81 25.99
N THR A 741 -26.57 10.71 25.32
CA THR A 741 -25.50 9.80 25.77
C THR A 741 -24.13 10.49 25.73
N GLU A 742 -23.80 11.16 24.63
CA GLU A 742 -22.55 11.92 24.46
C GLU A 742 -22.40 13.03 25.53
N LEU A 743 -23.46 13.80 25.79
CA LEU A 743 -23.47 14.86 26.82
C LEU A 743 -23.41 14.30 28.25
N SER A 744 -24.03 13.16 28.50
CA SER A 744 -24.02 12.50 29.80
C SER A 744 -22.68 11.83 30.13
N CYS A 745 -21.89 11.48 29.11
CA CYS A 745 -20.57 10.88 29.28
C CYS A 745 -19.57 11.88 29.89
N PHE A 746 -19.40 13.06 29.30
CA PHE A 746 -18.40 14.06 29.78
C PHE A 746 -18.83 14.86 31.02
N ARG A 747 -19.77 14.32 31.83
CA ARG A 747 -20.38 15.02 32.96
C ARG A 747 -19.72 14.67 34.30
N LYS A 748 -19.32 15.69 35.05
CA LYS A 748 -18.81 15.52 36.43
C LYS A 748 -19.98 15.28 37.40
N GLN A 749 -19.79 14.34 38.33
CA GLN A 749 -20.83 13.78 39.20
C GLN A 749 -21.33 14.76 40.29
N GLN A 750 -22.16 15.75 39.93
CA GLN A 750 -22.70 16.75 40.88
C GLN A 750 -24.20 17.08 40.75
N ASP A 751 -24.97 16.31 39.96
CA ASP A 751 -26.42 16.46 39.81
C ASP A 751 -27.13 15.11 40.02
N GLU A 752 -27.95 15.00 41.08
CA GLU A 752 -28.68 13.76 41.42
C GLU A 752 -29.92 13.49 40.51
N GLN A 753 -30.27 14.40 39.61
CA GLN A 753 -31.58 14.45 38.94
C GLN A 753 -31.65 13.86 37.52
N ALA A 754 -30.61 13.18 37.03
CA ALA A 754 -30.69 12.54 35.71
C ALA A 754 -29.94 11.20 35.67
N LEU A 755 -30.31 10.36 34.69
CA LEU A 755 -29.71 9.05 34.52
C LEU A 755 -28.20 9.13 34.21
N GLY A 756 -27.42 8.23 34.82
CA GLY A 756 -26.01 8.06 34.47
C GLY A 756 -25.84 7.53 33.05
N CYS A 757 -24.76 7.92 32.38
CA CYS A 757 -24.45 7.53 30.99
C CYS A 757 -24.51 6.01 30.79
N THR A 758 -23.92 5.24 31.72
CA THR A 758 -23.96 3.78 31.77
C THR A 758 -25.40 3.24 31.78
N ASN A 759 -26.25 3.70 32.70
CA ASN A 759 -27.64 3.25 32.82
C ASN A 759 -28.47 3.63 31.57
N PHE A 760 -28.28 4.83 31.03
CA PHE A 760 -28.98 5.24 29.80
C PHE A 760 -28.58 4.37 28.60
N LEU A 761 -27.27 4.10 28.44
CA LEU A 761 -26.76 3.20 27.41
C LEU A 761 -27.37 1.80 27.55
N ARG A 762 -27.38 1.22 28.76
CA ARG A 762 -27.91 -0.13 29.01
C ARG A 762 -29.43 -0.21 28.79
N ARG A 763 -30.20 0.82 29.13
CA ARG A 763 -31.66 0.89 28.92
C ARG A 763 -32.09 1.13 27.48
N TYR A 764 -31.34 1.94 26.71
CA TYR A 764 -31.78 2.46 25.40
C TYR A 764 -30.85 2.11 24.23
N PHE A 765 -29.95 1.14 24.40
CA PHE A 765 -28.99 0.71 23.37
C PHE A 765 -29.62 0.44 22.00
N PHE A 766 -30.85 -0.07 21.96
CA PHE A 766 -31.62 -0.30 20.73
C PHE A 766 -31.89 0.97 19.90
N LEU A 767 -31.87 2.17 20.52
CA LEU A 767 -32.01 3.47 19.84
C LEU A 767 -30.67 4.08 19.42
N LEU A 768 -29.52 3.66 19.98
CA LEU A 768 -28.26 4.40 19.84
C LEU A 768 -27.54 4.15 18.50
N ASP A 769 -26.89 5.20 17.99
CA ASP A 769 -25.91 5.07 16.91
C ASP A 769 -24.63 4.42 17.44
N LYS A 770 -24.49 3.12 17.15
CA LYS A 770 -23.40 2.25 17.60
C LYS A 770 -22.01 2.72 17.12
N GLU A 771 -21.92 3.45 16.02
CA GLU A 771 -20.65 3.98 15.52
C GLU A 771 -20.28 5.30 16.20
N ARG A 772 -21.25 6.15 16.54
CA ARG A 772 -21.02 7.33 17.41
C ARG A 772 -20.66 6.92 18.83
N VAL A 773 -21.40 6.00 19.45
CA VAL A 773 -21.10 5.52 20.81
C VAL A 773 -19.73 4.83 20.87
N ARG A 774 -19.34 4.04 19.86
CA ARG A 774 -17.97 3.50 19.74
C ARG A 774 -16.91 4.61 19.79
N ARG A 775 -17.07 5.70 19.02
CA ARG A 775 -16.12 6.82 19.02
C ARG A 775 -16.08 7.56 20.35
N MET A 776 -17.23 7.73 21.01
CA MET A 776 -17.32 8.26 22.37
C MET A 776 -16.53 7.39 23.35
N CYS A 777 -16.72 6.06 23.35
CA CYS A 777 -15.98 5.12 24.19
C CYS A 777 -14.45 5.14 23.95
N LEU A 778 -14.00 5.38 22.71
CA LEU A 778 -12.57 5.55 22.42
C LEU A 778 -12.00 6.88 22.93
N LEU A 779 -12.83 7.92 23.09
CA LEU A 779 -12.41 9.23 23.63
C LEU A 779 -12.43 9.29 25.16
N CYS A 780 -13.24 8.47 25.84
CA CYS A 780 -13.36 8.46 27.30
C CYS A 780 -12.80 7.19 27.98
N TYR A 781 -12.05 6.36 27.26
CA TYR A 781 -11.57 5.05 27.72
C TYR A 781 -10.89 5.09 29.10
N GLU A 782 -9.98 6.04 29.31
CA GLU A 782 -9.24 6.19 30.58
C GLU A 782 -10.10 6.76 31.72
N GLU A 783 -11.19 7.46 31.41
CA GLU A 783 -12.07 8.09 32.39
C GLU A 783 -13.29 7.24 32.77
N GLN A 784 -13.82 6.40 31.87
CA GLN A 784 -15.13 5.72 32.02
C GLN A 784 -15.17 4.30 31.44
N LEU A 785 -14.31 3.41 31.94
CA LEU A 785 -14.28 1.97 31.59
C LEU A 785 -15.66 1.27 31.67
N GLU A 786 -16.53 1.67 32.61
CA GLU A 786 -17.89 1.10 32.77
C GLU A 786 -18.81 1.33 31.55
N VAL A 787 -18.61 2.44 30.82
CA VAL A 787 -19.39 2.75 29.61
C VAL A 787 -18.92 1.86 28.46
N GLN A 788 -17.61 1.64 28.34
CA GLN A 788 -17.01 0.80 27.32
C GLN A 788 -17.29 -0.71 27.56
N SER A 789 -17.28 -1.18 28.81
CA SER A 789 -17.68 -2.56 29.13
C SER A 789 -19.17 -2.78 28.83
N SER A 790 -20.04 -1.85 29.22
CA SER A 790 -21.48 -1.90 28.92
C SER A 790 -21.77 -1.85 27.42
N PHE A 791 -21.02 -1.05 26.65
CA PHE A 791 -21.11 -1.03 25.18
C PHE A 791 -20.67 -2.36 24.56
N THR A 792 -19.61 -2.98 25.10
CA THR A 792 -19.09 -4.26 24.62
C THR A 792 -20.06 -5.40 24.88
N GLU A 793 -20.61 -5.49 26.09
CA GLU A 793 -21.70 -6.39 26.48
C GLU A 793 -22.91 -6.24 25.53
N ALA A 794 -23.36 -5.01 25.30
CA ALA A 794 -24.48 -4.70 24.42
C ALA A 794 -24.24 -5.11 22.95
N MET A 795 -23.02 -4.88 22.44
CA MET A 795 -22.61 -5.28 21.10
C MET A 795 -22.41 -6.80 20.97
N LEU A 796 -22.02 -7.49 22.05
CA LEU A 796 -21.98 -8.95 22.11
C LEU A 796 -23.40 -9.51 22.00
N ASP A 797 -24.35 -9.12 22.85
CA ASP A 797 -25.72 -9.65 22.81
C ASP A 797 -26.42 -9.36 21.47
N LEU A 798 -26.27 -8.16 20.92
CA LEU A 798 -26.77 -7.81 19.57
C LEU A 798 -26.25 -8.74 18.47
N THR A 799 -25.03 -9.26 18.60
CA THR A 799 -24.40 -10.13 17.60
C THR A 799 -24.52 -11.61 17.93
N GLN A 800 -25.15 -12.00 19.05
CA GLN A 800 -25.25 -13.39 19.50
C GLN A 800 -26.01 -14.30 18.52
N SER A 801 -27.02 -13.76 17.83
CA SER A 801 -27.82 -14.45 16.80
C SER A 801 -27.13 -14.59 15.43
N SER A 802 -25.92 -14.06 15.27
CA SER A 802 -25.14 -14.15 14.02
C SER A 802 -24.61 -15.56 13.80
N LYS A 803 -24.81 -16.10 12.60
CA LYS A 803 -24.27 -17.42 12.17
C LYS A 803 -22.75 -17.57 12.32
N VAL A 804 -22.02 -16.45 12.41
CA VAL A 804 -20.57 -16.45 12.65
C VAL A 804 -20.24 -16.91 14.06
N VAL A 805 -21.10 -16.65 15.05
CA VAL A 805 -20.88 -17.06 16.44
C VAL A 805 -20.83 -18.59 16.56
N GLU A 806 -21.65 -19.33 15.81
CA GLU A 806 -21.54 -20.80 15.73
C GLU A 806 -20.16 -21.27 15.22
N VAL A 807 -19.56 -20.55 14.27
CA VAL A 807 -18.25 -20.90 13.69
C VAL A 807 -17.14 -20.62 14.71
N ILE A 808 -17.20 -19.47 15.39
CA ILE A 808 -16.29 -19.10 16.49
C ILE A 808 -16.40 -20.11 17.65
N GLN A 809 -17.63 -20.53 18.01
CA GLN A 809 -17.89 -21.55 19.02
C GLN A 809 -17.27 -22.92 18.67
N ARG A 810 -17.13 -23.27 17.38
CA ARG A 810 -16.43 -24.50 16.93
C ARG A 810 -14.90 -24.42 17.07
N GLY A 811 -14.32 -23.23 17.27
CA GLY A 811 -12.93 -23.06 17.75
C GLY A 811 -11.81 -23.29 16.75
N ASP A 812 -12.09 -23.27 15.44
CA ASP A 812 -11.06 -23.17 14.41
C ASP A 812 -10.87 -21.69 14.03
N LEU A 813 -9.76 -21.10 14.48
CA LEU A 813 -9.42 -19.70 14.24
C LEU A 813 -9.38 -19.36 12.74
N LEU A 814 -8.81 -20.23 11.91
CA LEU A 814 -8.67 -19.99 10.47
C LEU A 814 -10.01 -20.05 9.74
N ARG A 815 -10.93 -20.96 10.13
CA ARG A 815 -12.31 -20.98 9.60
C ARG A 815 -13.11 -19.78 10.07
N SER A 816 -12.92 -19.34 11.32
CA SER A 816 -13.65 -18.21 11.89
C SER A 816 -13.24 -16.88 11.23
N LEU A 817 -11.94 -16.64 11.07
CA LEU A 817 -11.41 -15.49 10.33
C LEU A 817 -11.83 -15.51 8.85
N ARG A 818 -11.88 -16.69 8.23
CA ARG A 818 -12.41 -16.84 6.87
C ARG A 818 -13.89 -16.50 6.78
N SER A 819 -14.72 -17.01 7.69
CA SER A 819 -16.15 -16.69 7.77
C SER A 819 -16.39 -15.19 7.95
N LEU A 820 -15.58 -14.50 8.76
CA LEU A 820 -15.63 -13.04 8.89
C LEU A 820 -15.25 -12.33 7.58
N ARG A 821 -14.23 -12.80 6.86
CA ARG A 821 -13.84 -12.22 5.56
C ARG A 821 -14.89 -12.46 4.46
N GLU A 822 -15.53 -13.63 4.44
CA GLU A 822 -16.52 -14.01 3.42
C GLU A 822 -17.87 -13.27 3.57
N LEU A 823 -18.18 -12.70 4.75
CA LEU A 823 -19.43 -12.00 5.06
C LEU A 823 -19.31 -10.47 5.04
N GLN A 824 -18.33 -9.93 4.32
CA GLN A 824 -18.22 -8.50 4.02
C GLN A 824 -19.44 -7.98 3.21
N PRO A 825 -19.88 -6.72 3.39
CA PRO A 825 -19.27 -5.68 4.21
C PRO A 825 -19.72 -5.71 5.69
N TRP A 826 -18.79 -5.47 6.60
CA TRP A 826 -19.08 -5.23 8.02
C TRP A 826 -18.95 -3.75 8.37
N SER A 827 -19.83 -3.24 9.23
CA SER A 827 -19.53 -2.05 10.03
C SER A 827 -18.64 -2.42 11.22
N ALA A 828 -17.90 -1.46 11.76
CA ALA A 828 -16.88 -1.71 12.78
C ALA A 828 -17.43 -2.23 14.12
N PRO A 829 -18.54 -1.72 14.71
CA PRO A 829 -19.05 -2.23 15.99
C PRO A 829 -19.40 -3.74 16.01
N PRO A 830 -20.19 -4.30 15.05
CA PRO A 830 -20.47 -5.75 15.06
C PRO A 830 -19.25 -6.59 14.70
N LEU A 831 -18.30 -6.07 13.92
CA LEU A 831 -17.03 -6.74 13.68
C LEU A 831 -16.21 -6.83 14.98
N LEU A 832 -16.09 -5.73 15.74
CA LEU A 832 -15.39 -5.70 17.03
C LEU A 832 -15.95 -6.74 18.01
N ALA A 833 -17.27 -6.88 18.10
CA ALA A 833 -17.93 -7.90 18.93
C ALA A 833 -17.64 -9.35 18.48
N HIS A 834 -17.30 -9.58 17.21
CA HIS A 834 -16.83 -10.88 16.73
C HIS A 834 -15.32 -11.07 16.93
N LEU A 835 -14.52 -10.00 16.90
CA LEU A 835 -13.09 -10.06 17.26
C LEU A 835 -12.90 -10.32 18.77
N HIS A 836 -13.73 -9.72 19.63
CA HIS A 836 -13.72 -9.95 21.09
C HIS A 836 -13.85 -11.44 21.42
N ARG A 837 -14.87 -12.11 20.87
CA ARG A 837 -15.07 -13.56 21.03
C ARG A 837 -13.95 -14.43 20.49
N LEU A 838 -13.21 -13.95 19.49
CA LEU A 838 -12.01 -14.64 18.99
C LEU A 838 -10.82 -14.41 19.91
N TYR A 839 -10.70 -13.23 20.50
CA TYR A 839 -9.67 -12.91 21.49
C TYR A 839 -9.87 -13.70 22.79
N GLU A 840 -11.06 -13.71 23.37
CA GLU A 840 -11.41 -14.52 24.56
C GLU A 840 -11.08 -16.01 24.40
N LYS A 841 -11.11 -16.52 23.16
CA LYS A 841 -10.92 -17.93 22.84
C LYS A 841 -9.51 -18.33 22.41
N HIS A 842 -8.77 -17.41 21.78
CA HIS A 842 -7.48 -17.71 21.15
C HIS A 842 -6.36 -16.73 21.54
N GLY A 843 -6.65 -15.74 22.39
CA GLY A 843 -5.71 -14.77 22.92
C GLY A 843 -4.89 -14.07 21.84
N GLU A 844 -3.60 -13.95 22.10
CA GLU A 844 -2.59 -13.37 21.23
C GLU A 844 -2.63 -13.88 19.77
N ALA A 845 -2.95 -15.16 19.55
CA ALA A 845 -2.96 -15.77 18.21
C ALA A 845 -4.08 -15.20 17.31
N ALA A 846 -5.22 -14.83 17.90
CA ALA A 846 -6.25 -14.07 17.19
C ALA A 846 -5.80 -12.63 16.96
N VAL A 847 -5.20 -11.98 17.97
CA VAL A 847 -4.78 -10.57 17.92
C VAL A 847 -3.74 -10.30 16.83
N ARG A 848 -2.70 -11.14 16.68
CA ARG A 848 -1.77 -11.08 15.52
C ARG A 848 -2.49 -11.13 14.17
N SER A 849 -3.60 -11.87 14.11
CA SER A 849 -4.41 -12.07 12.90
C SER A 849 -5.43 -10.95 12.64
N PHE A 850 -5.61 -9.97 13.53
CA PHE A 850 -6.58 -8.88 13.35
C PHE A 850 -6.08 -7.76 12.44
N SER A 851 -4.77 -7.70 12.16
CA SER A 851 -4.14 -6.76 11.21
C SER A 851 -4.82 -6.71 9.83
N GLN A 852 -5.45 -7.82 9.40
CA GLN A 852 -6.21 -7.92 8.16
C GLN A 852 -7.53 -7.13 8.12
N PHE A 853 -8.01 -6.61 9.25
CA PHE A 853 -9.26 -5.85 9.36
C PHE A 853 -9.04 -4.33 9.48
N TYR A 854 -7.77 -3.87 9.47
CA TYR A 854 -7.44 -2.47 9.31
C TYR A 854 -7.75 -1.99 7.87
N PRO A 855 -8.35 -0.81 7.65
CA PRO A 855 -8.60 0.27 8.61
C PRO A 855 -9.99 0.26 9.28
N THR A 856 -10.84 -0.74 9.01
CA THR A 856 -12.19 -0.81 9.62
C THR A 856 -12.12 -0.91 11.15
N ILE A 857 -11.14 -1.66 11.65
CA ILE A 857 -10.75 -1.70 13.07
C ILE A 857 -9.39 -1.00 13.21
N THR A 858 -9.29 -0.07 14.15
CA THR A 858 -8.10 0.77 14.40
C THR A 858 -7.22 0.16 15.49
N PRO A 859 -5.96 0.62 15.68
CA PRO A 859 -5.16 0.20 16.83
C PRO A 859 -5.82 0.51 18.18
N ALA A 860 -6.54 1.63 18.32
CA ALA A 860 -7.25 1.98 19.56
C ALA A 860 -8.36 0.97 19.91
N ASP A 861 -9.11 0.47 18.91
CA ASP A 861 -10.10 -0.60 19.12
C ASP A 861 -9.46 -1.91 19.64
N ILE A 862 -8.20 -2.19 19.26
CA ILE A 862 -7.46 -3.36 19.75
C ILE A 862 -6.86 -3.09 21.13
N MET A 863 -6.33 -1.90 21.37
CA MET A 863 -5.74 -1.49 22.66
C MET A 863 -6.78 -1.44 23.79
N THR A 864 -8.03 -1.11 23.48
CA THR A 864 -9.16 -1.11 24.44
C THR A 864 -9.80 -2.50 24.65
N MET A 865 -9.36 -3.53 23.91
CA MET A 865 -9.90 -4.90 23.96
C MET A 865 -8.86 -5.95 24.40
N ALA A 866 -7.60 -5.78 24.02
CA ALA A 866 -6.52 -6.74 24.24
C ALA A 866 -5.62 -6.32 25.41
N GLN A 867 -4.94 -7.30 26.03
CA GLN A 867 -3.85 -7.01 26.97
C GLN A 867 -2.71 -6.29 26.25
N GLN A 868 -2.02 -5.38 26.95
CA GLN A 868 -0.94 -4.56 26.40
C GLN A 868 0.17 -5.40 25.74
N SER A 869 0.52 -6.54 26.35
CA SER A 869 1.38 -7.59 25.78
C SER A 869 0.94 -8.02 24.37
N HIS A 870 -0.32 -8.42 24.23
CA HIS A 870 -0.90 -8.87 22.97
C HIS A 870 -1.07 -7.73 21.95
N PHE A 871 -1.26 -6.48 22.41
CA PHE A 871 -1.33 -5.31 21.54
C PHE A 871 -0.02 -5.10 20.74
N LEU A 872 1.16 -5.26 21.37
CA LEU A 872 2.44 -5.21 20.63
C LEU A 872 2.50 -6.25 19.51
N ALA A 873 2.05 -7.47 19.78
CA ALA A 873 2.02 -8.55 18.80
C ALA A 873 1.11 -8.21 17.59
N TYR A 874 0.02 -7.47 17.80
CA TYR A 874 -0.78 -6.90 16.71
C TYR A 874 -0.07 -5.75 16.00
N LEU A 875 0.50 -4.80 16.74
CA LEU A 875 1.16 -3.61 16.19
C LEU A 875 2.34 -3.98 15.29
N ASP A 876 3.21 -4.89 15.73
CA ASP A 876 4.32 -5.42 14.93
C ASP A 876 3.80 -6.11 13.65
N ASN A 877 2.79 -7.00 13.75
CA ASN A 877 2.21 -7.65 12.57
C ASN A 877 1.53 -6.64 11.61
N LEU A 878 0.88 -5.60 12.15
CA LEU A 878 0.26 -4.53 11.37
C LEU A 878 1.30 -3.71 10.61
N VAL A 879 2.43 -3.37 11.23
CA VAL A 879 3.56 -2.68 10.59
C VAL A 879 4.27 -3.60 9.58
N GLN A 880 4.55 -4.85 9.94
CA GLN A 880 5.19 -5.83 9.05
C GLN A 880 4.33 -6.18 7.83
N SER A 881 3.00 -6.04 7.90
CA SER A 881 2.09 -6.17 6.74
C SER A 881 2.37 -5.15 5.63
N ARG A 882 3.13 -4.08 5.90
CA ARG A 882 3.61 -3.12 4.90
C ARG A 882 5.00 -3.50 4.39
N THR A 883 5.20 -3.22 3.11
CA THR A 883 6.52 -3.23 2.47
C THR A 883 7.49 -2.28 3.19
N GLU A 884 8.74 -2.69 3.33
CA GLU A 884 9.79 -2.06 4.15
C GLU A 884 9.85 -0.53 4.06
N GLY A 885 10.05 0.03 2.86
CA GLY A 885 10.13 1.48 2.61
C GLY A 885 8.83 2.28 2.85
N HIS A 886 7.76 1.64 3.32
CA HIS A 886 6.54 2.32 3.79
C HIS A 886 6.27 2.12 5.28
N ARG A 887 7.05 1.31 6.01
CA ARG A 887 6.83 0.99 7.43
C ARG A 887 6.91 2.21 8.34
N LEU A 888 7.98 3.02 8.23
CA LEU A 888 8.14 4.25 9.01
C LEU A 888 6.97 5.22 8.81
N SER A 889 6.67 5.59 7.56
CA SER A 889 5.57 6.50 7.25
C SER A 889 4.19 5.97 7.66
N PHE A 890 4.01 4.65 7.69
CA PHE A 890 2.77 4.04 8.15
C PHE A 890 2.68 4.03 9.68
N LEU A 891 3.75 3.66 10.39
CA LEU A 891 3.80 3.74 11.85
C LEU A 891 3.59 5.17 12.36
N GLN A 892 4.17 6.17 11.67
CA GLN A 892 3.91 7.59 11.94
C GLN A 892 2.41 7.93 11.87
N SER A 893 1.69 7.41 10.86
CA SER A 893 0.24 7.61 10.71
C SER A 893 -0.64 6.85 11.71
N LEU A 894 -0.05 6.11 12.65
CA LEU A 894 -0.75 5.48 13.78
C LEU A 894 -0.48 6.19 15.12
N LEU A 895 0.41 7.18 15.15
CA LEU A 895 0.90 7.86 16.35
C LEU A 895 0.26 9.26 16.52
N GLU A 896 -1.07 9.30 16.44
CA GLU A 896 -1.89 10.47 16.79
C GLU A 896 -2.68 10.13 18.07
N PRO A 897 -2.39 10.75 19.24
CA PRO A 897 -1.34 11.75 19.52
C PRO A 897 0.08 11.17 19.61
N GLU A 898 1.09 12.03 19.48
CA GLU A 898 2.51 11.62 19.50
C GLU A 898 2.99 11.02 20.83
N SER A 899 2.28 11.26 21.94
CA SER A 899 2.58 10.68 23.26
C SER A 899 2.63 9.15 23.22
N LEU A 900 1.74 8.53 22.43
CA LEU A 900 1.67 7.07 22.21
C LEU A 900 3.02 6.47 21.79
N ARG A 901 3.93 7.26 21.21
CA ARG A 901 5.27 6.81 20.80
C ARG A 901 6.13 6.45 22.00
N GLN A 902 6.02 7.21 23.10
CA GLN A 902 6.73 6.93 24.35
C GLN A 902 6.14 5.67 24.99
N ASP A 903 4.82 5.59 25.06
CA ASP A 903 4.08 4.50 25.72
C ASP A 903 4.32 3.16 25.00
N TRP A 904 4.31 3.15 23.66
CA TRP A 904 4.61 1.96 22.86
C TRP A 904 6.09 1.59 22.85
N LEU A 905 7.00 2.56 23.03
CA LEU A 905 8.44 2.30 23.18
C LEU A 905 8.72 1.64 24.53
N GLU A 906 8.19 2.20 25.64
CA GLU A 906 8.37 1.66 26.99
C GLU A 906 7.75 0.25 27.13
N LEU A 907 6.57 0.04 26.52
CA LEU A 907 5.94 -1.28 26.44
C LEU A 907 6.79 -2.29 25.64
N ALA A 908 7.39 -1.87 24.51
CA ALA A 908 8.28 -2.72 23.72
C ALA A 908 9.69 -2.90 24.32
N LEU A 909 10.10 -2.05 25.27
CA LEU A 909 11.32 -2.18 26.08
C LEU A 909 11.12 -2.99 27.37
N THR A 910 9.88 -3.40 27.67
CA THR A 910 9.54 -4.24 28.83
C THR A 910 9.05 -5.64 28.42
N HIS A 911 8.34 -5.78 27.30
CA HIS A 911 7.86 -7.08 26.82
C HIS A 911 8.88 -7.79 25.91
N ASP A 912 9.11 -9.09 26.14
CA ASP A 912 10.09 -9.93 25.43
C ASP A 912 11.50 -9.32 25.35
N ALA A 913 11.89 -8.59 26.41
CA ALA A 913 13.22 -8.02 26.60
C ALA A 913 14.20 -9.05 27.22
N PRO A 914 15.52 -8.88 27.04
CA PRO A 914 16.55 -9.61 27.82
C PRO A 914 16.43 -9.34 29.33
N GLN A 915 17.07 -10.15 30.19
CA GLN A 915 17.06 -9.84 31.62
C GLN A 915 17.87 -8.56 31.88
N HIS A 916 17.43 -7.74 32.83
CA HIS A 916 18.10 -6.47 33.17
C HIS A 916 19.57 -6.69 33.58
N CYS A 917 19.84 -7.82 34.25
CA CYS A 917 21.18 -8.27 34.61
C CYS A 917 22.00 -8.85 33.44
N ASP A 918 21.43 -9.08 32.27
CA ASP A 918 22.17 -9.45 31.04
C ASP A 918 22.72 -8.19 30.34
N THR A 919 21.99 -7.07 30.40
CA THR A 919 22.31 -5.82 29.67
C THR A 919 23.04 -4.77 30.51
N LEU A 920 22.79 -4.73 31.83
CA LEU A 920 23.27 -3.68 32.74
C LEU A 920 24.07 -4.24 33.94
N THR A 921 25.09 -3.51 34.36
CA THR A 921 25.77 -3.71 35.66
C THR A 921 24.92 -3.17 36.81
N PRO A 922 25.19 -3.53 38.08
CA PRO A 922 24.51 -2.95 39.24
C PRO A 922 24.55 -1.41 39.30
N ASP A 923 25.61 -0.80 38.76
CA ASP A 923 25.80 0.66 38.68
C ASP A 923 25.18 1.29 37.41
N GLY A 924 24.30 0.58 36.71
CA GLY A 924 23.59 1.08 35.52
C GLY A 924 24.49 1.35 34.31
N GLN A 925 25.59 0.59 34.17
CA GLN A 925 26.50 0.68 33.03
C GLN A 925 26.25 -0.46 32.02
N PRO A 926 26.54 -0.26 30.72
CA PRO A 926 26.51 -1.35 29.74
C PRO A 926 27.44 -2.50 30.14
N ARG A 927 26.97 -3.74 29.98
CA ARG A 927 27.83 -4.94 30.04
C ARG A 927 28.55 -5.20 28.73
N TRP A 928 29.69 -5.88 28.81
CA TRP A 928 30.46 -6.36 27.66
C TRP A 928 29.56 -7.07 26.62
N HIS A 929 29.62 -6.62 25.36
CA HIS A 929 28.82 -7.11 24.22
C HIS A 929 27.29 -7.13 24.41
N SER A 930 26.73 -6.41 25.38
CA SER A 930 25.29 -6.47 25.69
C SER A 930 24.35 -5.90 24.60
N HIS A 931 24.88 -5.17 23.62
CA HIS A 931 24.14 -4.78 22.42
C HIS A 931 23.80 -5.96 21.50
N CYS A 932 24.48 -7.11 21.65
CA CYS A 932 24.26 -8.31 20.84
C CYS A 932 23.03 -9.13 21.26
N TYR A 933 22.38 -8.82 22.39
CA TYR A 933 21.18 -9.53 22.83
C TYR A 933 19.98 -9.25 21.92
N SER A 934 19.25 -10.30 21.55
CA SER A 934 18.04 -10.19 20.72
C SER A 934 16.83 -9.69 21.52
N TRP A 935 16.28 -8.54 21.14
CA TRP A 935 15.03 -8.00 21.68
C TRP A 935 13.84 -8.52 20.87
N GLY A 936 12.80 -9.04 21.52
CA GLY A 936 11.64 -9.63 20.83
C GLY A 936 10.97 -8.69 19.83
N TYR A 937 10.83 -7.41 20.19
CA TYR A 937 10.30 -6.35 19.34
C TYR A 937 11.38 -5.44 18.74
N GLY A 938 12.64 -5.88 18.63
CA GLY A 938 13.79 -5.06 18.20
C GLY A 938 13.60 -4.29 16.87
N ARG A 939 12.83 -4.86 15.92
CA ARG A 939 12.47 -4.17 14.66
C ARG A 939 11.48 -3.02 14.89
N LEU A 940 10.48 -3.21 15.74
CA LEU A 940 9.52 -2.18 16.11
C LEU A 940 10.18 -1.09 16.96
N LEU A 941 11.06 -1.46 17.89
CA LEU A 941 11.90 -0.53 18.66
C LEU A 941 12.75 0.37 17.74
N SER A 942 13.48 -0.22 16.79
CA SER A 942 14.23 0.55 15.79
C SER A 942 13.32 1.49 14.99
N LEU A 943 12.17 1.01 14.49
CA LEU A 943 11.22 1.84 13.75
C LEU A 943 10.62 2.97 14.58
N LEU A 944 10.34 2.79 15.87
CA LEU A 944 9.84 3.85 16.78
C LEU A 944 10.90 4.93 17.03
N ILE A 945 12.18 4.54 17.11
CA ILE A 945 13.31 5.45 17.36
C ILE A 945 13.70 6.26 16.11
N HIS A 946 13.61 5.67 14.92
CA HIS A 946 13.90 6.34 13.64
C HIS A 946 12.82 7.33 13.17
N LEU A 947 11.71 7.49 13.91
CA LEU A 947 10.68 8.47 13.57
C LEU A 947 11.11 9.90 13.93
N PRO A 948 10.76 10.92 13.10
CA PRO A 948 11.03 12.32 13.42
C PRO A 948 10.35 12.72 14.73
N ALA A 949 11.12 13.27 15.66
CA ALA A 949 10.70 13.68 17.01
C ALA A 949 11.43 14.97 17.40
N ASP A 950 10.85 15.72 18.33
CA ASP A 950 11.49 16.89 18.93
C ASP A 950 12.66 16.50 19.85
N LEU A 951 13.46 17.50 20.26
CA LEU A 951 14.65 17.29 21.07
C LEU A 951 14.33 16.69 22.46
N SER A 952 13.23 17.10 23.10
CA SER A 952 12.84 16.61 24.43
C SER A 952 12.33 15.18 24.37
N SER A 953 11.53 14.83 23.35
CA SER A 953 11.15 13.42 23.12
C SER A 953 12.36 12.54 22.87
N LYS A 954 13.32 12.97 22.04
CA LYS A 954 14.57 12.21 21.80
C LYS A 954 15.39 12.03 23.07
N GLN A 955 15.50 13.07 23.92
CA GLN A 955 16.16 12.98 25.23
C GLN A 955 15.48 11.95 26.14
N LYS A 956 14.15 12.03 26.31
CA LYS A 956 13.40 11.03 27.10
C LYS A 956 13.59 9.62 26.55
N MET A 957 13.50 9.44 25.23
CA MET A 957 13.70 8.13 24.58
C MET A 957 15.12 7.59 24.81
N ALA A 958 16.15 8.45 24.84
CA ALA A 958 17.52 8.04 25.13
C ALA A 958 17.67 7.58 26.59
N GLU A 959 17.07 8.30 27.54
CA GLU A 959 17.03 7.93 28.96
C GLU A 959 16.32 6.58 29.16
N THR A 960 15.16 6.35 28.53
CA THR A 960 14.44 5.06 28.59
C THR A 960 15.23 3.93 27.92
N CYS A 961 15.85 4.15 26.75
CA CYS A 961 16.69 3.13 26.12
C CYS A 961 17.88 2.74 27.03
N ARG A 962 18.48 3.72 27.71
CA ARG A 962 19.59 3.50 28.65
C ARG A 962 19.18 2.80 29.93
N SER A 963 18.04 3.12 30.53
CA SER A 963 17.59 2.48 31.79
C SER A 963 17.14 1.02 31.60
N HIS A 964 16.68 0.66 30.40
CA HIS A 964 16.35 -0.72 30.00
C HIS A 964 17.54 -1.47 29.38
N GLY A 965 18.62 -0.78 29.00
CA GLY A 965 19.82 -1.39 28.40
C GLY A 965 19.68 -1.72 26.90
N TYR A 966 18.82 -1.01 26.17
CA TYR A 966 18.70 -1.12 24.72
C TYR A 966 19.76 -0.25 24.02
N TRP A 967 21.00 -0.73 24.02
CA TRP A 967 22.18 0.04 23.65
C TRP A 967 22.20 0.53 22.21
N ILE A 968 21.70 -0.25 21.24
CA ILE A 968 21.65 0.17 19.83
C ILE A 968 20.75 1.40 19.66
N GLY A 969 19.57 1.41 20.29
CA GLY A 969 18.67 2.56 20.29
C GLY A 969 19.25 3.78 21.02
N TYR A 970 19.95 3.56 22.14
CA TYR A 970 20.63 4.63 22.88
C TYR A 970 21.76 5.28 22.04
N LEU A 971 22.61 4.49 21.37
CA LEU A 971 23.70 5.00 20.54
C LEU A 971 23.19 5.85 19.36
N TYR A 972 22.15 5.39 18.66
CA TYR A 972 21.48 6.17 17.62
C TYR A 972 20.93 7.50 18.15
N LEU A 973 20.25 7.49 19.30
CA LEU A 973 19.71 8.70 19.91
C LEU A 973 20.81 9.65 20.41
N CYS A 974 21.93 9.14 20.93
CA CYS A 974 23.11 9.96 21.24
C CYS A 974 23.72 10.62 20.01
N PHE A 975 23.72 9.96 18.84
CA PHE A 975 24.14 10.57 17.58
C PHE A 975 23.21 11.72 17.16
N GLU A 976 21.90 11.47 17.13
CA GLU A 976 20.86 12.46 16.80
C GLU A 976 20.85 13.67 17.76
N LEU A 977 21.21 13.45 19.04
CA LEU A 977 21.33 14.49 20.06
C LEU A 977 22.71 15.17 20.12
N GLN A 978 23.67 14.77 19.27
CA GLN A 978 25.07 15.20 19.30
C GLN A 978 25.84 14.89 20.60
N CYS A 979 25.34 13.97 21.43
CA CYS A 979 25.99 13.46 22.65
C CYS A 979 27.14 12.46 22.36
N ARG A 980 28.02 12.79 21.40
CA ARG A 980 29.03 11.87 20.85
C ARG A 980 30.01 11.34 21.90
N THR A 981 30.36 12.14 22.91
CA THR A 981 31.16 11.70 24.08
C THR A 981 30.52 10.55 24.84
N GLU A 982 29.19 10.56 25.02
CA GLU A 982 28.47 9.50 25.73
C GLU A 982 28.38 8.23 24.89
N ALA A 983 28.20 8.37 23.58
CA ALA A 983 28.25 7.26 22.63
C ALA A 983 29.61 6.57 22.66
N PHE A 984 30.72 7.30 22.53
CA PHE A 984 32.07 6.72 22.61
C PHE A 984 32.34 6.05 23.97
N ALA A 985 31.94 6.68 25.09
CA ALA A 985 32.09 6.10 26.42
C ALA A 985 31.21 4.86 26.67
N THR A 986 30.18 4.65 25.85
CA THR A 986 29.32 3.46 25.85
C THR A 986 29.92 2.37 24.95
N ILE A 987 30.34 2.71 23.73
CA ILE A 987 31.00 1.79 22.78
C ILE A 987 32.26 1.17 23.41
N CYS A 988 33.11 1.97 24.08
CA CYS A 988 34.30 1.46 24.78
C CYS A 988 34.02 0.52 25.96
N LYS A 989 32.78 0.45 26.47
CA LYS A 989 32.36 -0.52 27.51
C LYS A 989 31.67 -1.76 26.92
N LEU A 990 31.07 -1.62 25.74
CA LEU A 990 30.57 -2.75 24.96
C LEU A 990 31.74 -3.58 24.36
N ASP A 991 32.89 -2.93 24.10
CA ASP A 991 34.12 -3.53 23.53
C ASP A 991 33.91 -4.17 22.14
N ASP A 992 33.05 -3.55 21.33
CA ASP A 992 32.81 -3.95 19.94
C ASP A 992 33.11 -2.79 18.99
N ILE A 993 34.10 -3.01 18.13
CA ILE A 993 34.58 -2.03 17.15
C ILE A 993 33.67 -1.92 15.92
N SER A 994 32.79 -2.89 15.66
CA SER A 994 31.85 -2.84 14.53
C SER A 994 30.89 -1.66 14.63
N LEU A 995 30.56 -1.24 15.86
CA LEU A 995 29.76 -0.04 16.19
C LEU A 995 30.38 1.28 15.68
N LEU A 996 31.63 1.25 15.20
CA LEU A 996 32.33 2.37 14.56
C LEU A 996 32.51 2.19 13.04
N GLU A 997 32.38 0.97 12.50
CA GLU A 997 32.54 0.68 11.06
C GLU A 997 31.21 0.47 10.30
N GLU A 998 30.11 0.22 10.98
CA GLU A 998 28.79 0.02 10.35
C GLU A 998 28.23 1.29 9.69
N PRO A 999 27.36 1.18 8.65
CA PRO A 999 26.81 2.34 7.93
C PRO A 999 25.84 3.20 8.76
N GLU A 1000 25.41 2.71 9.93
CA GLU A 1000 24.65 3.45 10.96
C GLU A 1000 25.51 3.71 12.22
N GLY A 1001 26.81 3.39 12.15
CA GLY A 1001 27.78 3.43 13.25
C GLY A 1001 28.36 4.82 13.53
N VAL A 1002 29.00 4.96 14.69
CA VAL A 1002 29.46 6.25 15.21
C VAL A 1002 30.93 6.50 14.83
N GLU A 1003 31.24 6.57 13.53
CA GLU A 1003 32.61 6.88 13.06
C GLU A 1003 33.07 8.25 13.62
N PRO A 1004 34.28 8.38 14.20
CA PRO A 1004 34.81 9.65 14.70
C PRO A 1004 35.23 10.58 13.54
N GLN A 1005 34.65 11.79 13.49
CA GLN A 1005 34.76 12.71 12.36
C GLN A 1005 35.92 13.72 12.49
N THR A 1006 36.43 13.93 13.70
CA THR A 1006 37.51 14.90 13.97
C THR A 1006 38.66 14.25 14.73
N LEU A 1007 39.88 14.80 14.60
CA LEU A 1007 41.05 14.28 15.32
C LEU A 1007 40.91 14.39 16.84
N ASP A 1008 40.10 15.32 17.34
CA ASP A 1008 39.84 15.46 18.77
C ASP A 1008 38.80 14.43 19.28
N GLU A 1009 37.85 14.00 18.46
CA GLU A 1009 37.03 12.81 18.74
C GLU A 1009 37.86 11.53 18.75
N TRP A 1010 38.81 11.38 17.81
CA TRP A 1010 39.77 10.26 17.82
C TRP A 1010 40.61 10.23 19.09
N LYS A 1011 41.15 11.39 19.52
CA LYS A 1011 41.88 11.52 20.80
C LYS A 1011 41.01 11.12 22.00
N LEU A 1012 39.76 11.61 22.03
CA LEU A 1012 38.79 11.29 23.07
C LEU A 1012 38.48 9.79 23.13
N LEU A 1013 38.21 9.16 21.99
CA LEU A 1013 37.95 7.72 21.89
C LEU A 1013 39.15 6.89 22.38
N ILE A 1014 40.37 7.27 21.97
CA ILE A 1014 41.62 6.62 22.40
C ILE A 1014 41.81 6.77 23.92
N GLN A 1015 41.61 7.97 24.49
CA GLN A 1015 41.71 8.21 25.93
C GLN A 1015 40.65 7.45 26.74
N LEU A 1016 39.41 7.34 26.23
CA LEU A 1016 38.35 6.54 26.84
C LEU A 1016 38.68 5.05 26.79
N SER A 1017 39.20 4.53 25.67
CA SER A 1017 39.59 3.12 25.56
C SER A 1017 40.69 2.74 26.55
N GLN A 1018 41.68 3.61 26.79
CA GLN A 1018 42.71 3.42 27.82
C GLN A 1018 42.10 3.36 29.24
N GLN A 1019 41.15 4.25 29.56
CA GLN A 1019 40.51 4.28 30.86
C GLN A 1019 39.76 2.98 31.14
N PHE A 1020 38.94 2.50 30.20
CA PHE A 1020 38.16 1.27 30.40
C PHE A 1020 39.01 -0.01 30.31
N SER A 1021 40.06 -0.03 29.47
CA SER A 1021 41.03 -1.14 29.45
C SER A 1021 41.70 -1.34 30.83
N SER A 1022 41.95 -0.26 31.58
CA SER A 1022 42.56 -0.35 32.92
C SER A 1022 41.64 -0.92 34.01
N VAL A 1023 40.36 -1.12 33.71
CA VAL A 1023 39.34 -1.67 34.64
C VAL A 1023 38.96 -3.12 34.31
N GLY A 1024 39.08 -3.53 33.04
CA GLY A 1024 38.64 -4.85 32.56
C GLY A 1024 39.35 -6.04 33.21
N ASP A 1025 40.64 -5.92 33.56
CA ASP A 1025 41.45 -6.99 34.16
C ASP A 1025 41.01 -7.39 35.60
N ALA A 1026 39.99 -6.74 36.17
CA ALA A 1026 39.53 -6.97 37.55
C ALA A 1026 38.27 -7.84 37.70
N GLU A 1027 37.46 -8.04 36.66
CA GLU A 1027 36.15 -8.74 36.74
C GLU A 1027 36.00 -9.92 35.77
N GLU A 1028 37.06 -10.72 35.54
CA GLU A 1028 36.91 -12.03 34.90
C GLU A 1028 36.18 -13.04 35.82
N VAL A 1029 34.84 -13.04 35.76
CA VAL A 1029 33.99 -14.10 36.35
C VAL A 1029 33.68 -15.16 35.28
N PRO A 1030 34.23 -16.38 35.37
CA PRO A 1030 34.08 -17.39 34.32
C PRO A 1030 32.73 -18.13 34.40
N GLY A 1031 31.84 -17.83 33.45
CA GLY A 1031 30.49 -18.40 33.32
C GLY A 1031 29.43 -17.46 33.93
N VAL A 1032 28.28 -17.24 33.29
CA VAL A 1032 27.52 -18.15 32.40
C VAL A 1032 27.18 -17.47 31.07
N ASN A 1033 27.28 -18.21 29.96
CA ASN A 1033 26.60 -17.81 28.72
C ASN A 1033 26.06 -19.06 28.01
N GLY A 1034 24.75 -19.08 27.74
CA GLY A 1034 24.04 -20.24 27.20
C GLY A 1034 24.35 -20.45 25.71
N GLY A 1035 25.15 -21.46 25.38
CA GLY A 1035 25.66 -21.62 24.01
C GLY A 1035 24.63 -22.13 23.01
N SER A 1036 24.54 -21.49 21.83
CA SER A 1036 24.08 -22.15 20.59
C SER A 1036 24.66 -21.58 19.27
N TRP A 1037 25.77 -20.83 19.28
CA TRP A 1037 26.53 -20.52 18.06
C TRP A 1037 27.79 -21.39 17.99
N SER A 1038 27.71 -22.48 17.20
CA SER A 1038 28.85 -23.35 16.92
C SER A 1038 28.89 -23.76 15.45
N ASN A 1039 29.58 -22.97 14.62
CA ASN A 1039 30.48 -23.40 13.53
C ASN A 1039 30.88 -22.20 12.64
N GLY A 1040 32.17 -21.85 12.61
CA GLY A 1040 32.76 -21.00 11.56
C GLY A 1040 33.64 -19.86 12.05
N SER A 1041 34.97 -20.07 11.98
CA SER A 1041 36.06 -19.15 12.34
C SER A 1041 36.10 -18.63 13.79
N ALA A 1042 37.29 -18.66 14.37
CA ALA A 1042 37.63 -17.85 15.54
C ALA A 1042 38.53 -16.71 15.06
N ASP A 1043 37.92 -15.56 14.75
CA ASP A 1043 38.62 -14.33 14.40
C ASP A 1043 38.49 -13.34 15.56
N CYS A 1044 39.63 -12.92 16.13
CA CYS A 1044 39.69 -11.96 17.23
C CYS A 1044 39.49 -10.50 16.77
N GLY A 1045 38.70 -10.28 15.73
CA GLY A 1045 38.64 -9.00 14.99
C GLY A 1045 37.75 -7.90 15.59
N GLY A 1046 36.92 -8.22 16.59
CA GLY A 1046 35.88 -7.30 17.10
C GLY A 1046 36.27 -6.36 18.25
N LYS A 1047 37.38 -6.61 18.97
CA LYS A 1047 37.70 -5.87 20.21
C LYS A 1047 38.25 -4.46 19.97
N ILE A 1048 37.97 -3.55 20.90
CA ILE A 1048 38.47 -2.16 20.87
C ILE A 1048 39.88 -2.14 21.47
N SER A 1049 40.87 -2.50 20.65
CA SER A 1049 42.29 -2.42 21.01
C SER A 1049 42.96 -1.14 20.47
N PRO A 1050 44.09 -0.69 21.07
CA PRO A 1050 44.89 0.40 20.53
C PRO A 1050 45.35 0.15 19.08
N GLU A 1051 45.70 -1.09 18.73
CA GLU A 1051 46.11 -1.46 17.36
C GLU A 1051 44.96 -1.33 16.36
N SER A 1052 43.75 -1.81 16.70
CA SER A 1052 42.58 -1.72 15.82
C SER A 1052 42.07 -0.29 15.67
N LEU A 1053 42.11 0.53 16.73
CA LEU A 1053 41.85 1.98 16.62
C LEU A 1053 42.93 2.69 15.78
N THR A 1054 44.21 2.28 15.89
CA THR A 1054 45.30 2.79 15.03
C THR A 1054 45.03 2.49 13.56
N LEU A 1055 44.61 1.27 13.23
CA LEU A 1055 44.29 0.88 11.86
C LEU A 1055 43.10 1.67 11.30
N MET A 1056 42.05 1.92 12.08
CA MET A 1056 40.90 2.68 11.62
C MET A 1056 41.29 4.15 11.38
N LEU A 1057 41.99 4.79 12.32
CA LEU A 1057 42.52 6.15 12.16
C LEU A 1057 43.53 6.26 11.00
N ALA A 1058 44.32 5.22 10.74
CA ALA A 1058 45.24 5.18 9.60
C ALA A 1058 44.52 5.09 8.24
N ARG A 1059 43.32 4.49 8.17
CA ARG A 1059 42.47 4.51 6.97
C ARG A 1059 41.83 5.89 6.72
N THR A 1060 41.42 6.60 7.77
CA THR A 1060 40.67 7.87 7.67
C THR A 1060 41.57 9.09 7.57
N ALA A 1061 42.54 9.24 8.47
CA ALA A 1061 43.43 10.40 8.56
C ALA A 1061 44.80 10.17 7.90
N GLY A 1062 45.14 8.93 7.57
CA GLY A 1062 46.44 8.52 7.04
C GLY A 1062 47.42 8.08 8.15
N PRO A 1063 48.29 7.08 7.89
CA PRO A 1063 49.08 6.40 8.92
C PRO A 1063 50.06 7.31 9.65
N ASP A 1064 50.67 8.29 8.97
CA ASP A 1064 51.62 9.21 9.60
C ASP A 1064 50.94 10.20 10.57
N ARG A 1065 49.66 10.52 10.34
CA ARG A 1065 48.85 11.30 11.28
C ARG A 1065 48.30 10.45 12.42
N ALA A 1066 47.94 9.19 12.14
CA ALA A 1066 47.50 8.25 13.17
C ALA A 1066 48.57 8.05 14.25
N MET A 1067 49.83 7.82 13.84
CA MET A 1067 50.95 7.70 14.79
C MET A 1067 51.17 8.97 15.62
N ALA A 1068 51.10 10.17 15.01
CA ALA A 1068 51.25 11.42 15.74
C ALA A 1068 50.14 11.64 16.79
N VAL A 1069 48.88 11.29 16.48
CA VAL A 1069 47.77 11.35 17.43
C VAL A 1069 47.96 10.37 18.61
N LEU A 1070 48.53 9.19 18.35
CA LEU A 1070 48.84 8.20 19.39
C LEU A 1070 49.99 8.66 20.28
N GLU A 1071 51.03 9.28 19.71
CA GLU A 1071 52.11 9.91 20.48
C GLU A 1071 51.58 11.06 21.36
N GLU A 1072 50.68 11.91 20.84
CA GLU A 1072 50.00 12.96 21.62
C GLU A 1072 49.10 12.39 22.74
N CYS A 1073 48.47 11.23 22.53
CA CYS A 1073 47.73 10.48 23.56
C CYS A 1073 48.61 9.58 24.45
N GLY A 1074 49.94 9.61 24.30
CA GLY A 1074 50.89 8.82 25.11
C GLY A 1074 50.83 7.30 24.89
N VAL A 1075 50.26 6.84 23.77
CA VAL A 1075 50.08 5.41 23.46
C VAL A 1075 51.29 4.84 22.74
N GLN A 1076 52.03 3.93 23.38
CA GLN A 1076 53.08 3.15 22.70
C GLN A 1076 52.47 1.88 22.08
N VAL A 1077 51.96 2.01 20.85
CA VAL A 1077 51.40 0.88 20.09
C VAL A 1077 52.53 0.13 19.37
N VAL A 1078 52.73 -1.15 19.73
CA VAL A 1078 53.50 -2.08 18.91
C VAL A 1078 52.55 -2.74 17.92
N LEU A 1079 52.60 -2.34 16.66
CA LEU A 1079 51.78 -2.92 15.60
C LEU A 1079 52.22 -4.36 15.29
N SER A 1080 51.27 -5.24 14.98
CA SER A 1080 51.59 -6.55 14.42
C SER A 1080 52.15 -6.42 13.00
N PRO A 1081 52.93 -7.41 12.49
CA PRO A 1081 53.52 -7.35 11.15
C PRO A 1081 52.48 -7.24 10.01
N GLN A 1082 51.23 -7.65 10.26
CA GLN A 1082 50.12 -7.47 9.32
C GLN A 1082 49.62 -6.02 9.29
N SER A 1083 49.53 -5.38 10.46
CA SER A 1083 49.15 -3.96 10.59
C SER A 1083 50.23 -3.01 10.06
N GLU A 1084 51.51 -3.32 10.30
CA GLU A 1084 52.64 -2.60 9.69
C GLU A 1084 52.55 -2.62 8.15
N LEU A 1085 52.27 -3.79 7.56
CA LEU A 1085 52.10 -3.95 6.12
C LEU A 1085 50.90 -3.15 5.57
N VAL A 1086 49.79 -3.08 6.31
CA VAL A 1086 48.62 -2.25 5.94
C VAL A 1086 48.98 -0.76 5.98
N CYS A 1087 49.70 -0.30 7.00
CA CYS A 1087 50.16 1.09 7.10
C CYS A 1087 51.16 1.46 5.99
N GLU A 1088 52.08 0.58 5.61
CA GLU A 1088 52.98 0.82 4.47
C GLU A 1088 52.24 0.82 3.12
N LEU A 1089 51.24 -0.06 2.93
CA LEU A 1089 50.37 -0.01 1.76
C LEU A 1089 49.62 1.32 1.66
N LEU A 1090 49.06 1.81 2.77
CA LEU A 1090 48.41 3.13 2.89
C LEU A 1090 49.38 4.28 2.54
N ARG A 1091 50.62 4.26 3.06
CA ARG A 1091 51.68 5.23 2.70
C ARG A 1091 51.97 5.22 1.20
N VAL A 1092 51.99 4.06 0.56
CA VAL A 1092 52.24 3.93 -0.89
C VAL A 1092 51.04 4.38 -1.72
N THR A 1093 49.80 4.07 -1.32
CA THR A 1093 48.60 4.56 -2.01
C THR A 1093 48.45 6.07 -1.88
N GLU A 1094 48.70 6.65 -0.70
CA GLU A 1094 48.60 8.10 -0.51
C GLU A 1094 49.65 8.84 -1.34
N LYS A 1095 50.91 8.37 -1.36
CA LYS A 1095 51.96 8.94 -2.23
C LYS A 1095 51.58 8.89 -3.71
N ARG A 1096 50.91 7.82 -4.16
CA ARG A 1096 50.39 7.71 -5.54
C ARG A 1096 49.20 8.64 -5.80
N GLN A 1097 48.26 8.78 -4.86
CA GLN A 1097 47.14 9.71 -4.97
C GLN A 1097 47.61 11.17 -5.01
N ARG A 1098 48.49 11.59 -4.09
CA ARG A 1098 49.07 12.94 -4.09
C ARG A 1098 49.81 13.23 -5.41
N ALA A 1099 50.58 12.28 -5.93
CA ALA A 1099 51.24 12.43 -7.23
C ALA A 1099 50.24 12.53 -8.40
N MET A 1100 49.17 11.72 -8.40
CA MET A 1100 48.11 11.79 -9.41
C MET A 1100 47.41 13.15 -9.37
N ILE A 1101 46.98 13.61 -8.19
CA ILE A 1101 46.36 14.93 -7.97
C ILE A 1101 47.29 16.04 -8.44
N GLN A 1102 48.59 16.00 -8.11
CA GLN A 1102 49.56 16.97 -8.63
C GLN A 1102 49.61 16.96 -10.16
N THR A 1103 49.67 15.79 -10.81
CA THR A 1103 49.66 15.73 -12.29
C THR A 1103 48.34 16.18 -12.92
N MET A 1104 47.22 16.11 -12.21
CA MET A 1104 45.94 16.67 -12.65
C MET A 1104 45.94 18.19 -12.50
N LEU A 1105 46.38 18.73 -11.35
CA LEU A 1105 46.53 20.17 -11.12
C LEU A 1105 47.50 20.81 -12.13
N GLU A 1106 48.63 20.17 -12.41
CA GLU A 1106 49.57 20.61 -13.46
C GLU A 1106 49.00 20.53 -14.89
N ARG A 1107 47.96 19.72 -15.14
CA ARG A 1107 47.24 19.71 -16.43
C ARG A 1107 46.19 20.82 -16.47
N CYS A 1108 45.45 21.02 -15.39
CA CYS A 1108 44.49 22.11 -15.27
C CYS A 1108 45.16 23.49 -15.36
N ASP A 1109 46.30 23.70 -14.70
CA ASP A 1109 47.09 24.94 -14.81
C ASP A 1109 47.56 25.16 -16.25
N ARG A 1110 48.20 24.16 -16.89
CA ARG A 1110 48.59 24.25 -18.31
C ARG A 1110 47.40 24.50 -19.25
N PHE A 1111 46.23 23.95 -18.96
CA PHE A 1111 45.00 24.19 -19.71
C PHE A 1111 44.49 25.64 -19.54
N LEU A 1112 44.48 26.16 -18.31
CA LEU A 1112 44.11 27.54 -18.02
C LEU A 1112 45.06 28.55 -18.68
N TRP A 1113 46.38 28.28 -18.66
CA TRP A 1113 47.35 29.08 -19.42
C TRP A 1113 47.12 29.00 -20.94
N SER A 1114 46.68 27.85 -21.47
CA SER A 1114 46.33 27.70 -22.90
C SER A 1114 45.01 28.36 -23.31
N GLN A 1115 44.18 28.79 -22.34
CA GLN A 1115 42.97 29.60 -22.56
C GLN A 1115 43.27 31.12 -22.47
N HIS A 1116 44.47 31.50 -22.04
CA HIS A 1116 44.90 32.90 -21.84
C HIS A 1116 45.91 33.41 -22.89
N ALA A 1117 46.19 32.60 -23.93
CA ALA A 1117 47.20 32.85 -24.98
C ALA A 1117 46.60 32.77 -26.38
#